data_AF-A0A839N9F0-F1
#
_entry.id   AF-A0A839N9F0-F1
#
_cell.length_a   1.000
_cell.length_b   1.000
_cell.length_c   1.000
_cell.angle_alpha   90.00
_cell.angle_beta   90.00
_cell.angle_gamma   90.00
#
_symmetry.space_group_name_H-M   'P 1'
#
loop_
_entity.id
_entity.type
_entity.pdbx_description
1 polymer ?
#
loop_
_entity_poly.entity_id
_entity_poly.type
_entity_poly.pdbx_seq_one_letter_code
_entity_poly.pdbx_strand_id
1 'polypeptide(L)'
;MRGGSLVTRRLAALDGIRGVLVIFLLCFHFGFTQLQGAWLTLNVFFVLSGFLIVRLLVQERARTGRISFVAFYARRARRLFPALALLLATVVIYGFLFASDQVRGPLRWDVLATMGYFMNWRLIAQSNQYFVQFSEPSVLQHAWSLSVEEQFYLVIPALILLLMAVLRTRRALIATLAGLALVSAGWMAVVGVGSDVARSHLYYGTDTRAQSLLMGAALGVLAARFGAVERPSPLPVKHVQAVGWAAFALTVASFVLAVPQTPLMADGGMFVLSLVAVAWVWAVSDERAGPLQRVLAVPPLAALGRISYGVYLWHWPIGLWLGQLMPDEPTWVRVVVGFVLTIGVATISYQRVERPIHDLGWRAVVGTPLRARTIAAGTAAALFFGAIGVGVGAPAATGVGAPGTTGKVVRLVPGQPPFHRPAKPYTIALYGDSVPYLLVQNFPKGDFPGVRAASVAVPGCDLLDQPWIDPRNGAEPNIGSCKKFKQDIPGHIAAAHANLLIIIPGALLGFRHEFDGKALWWGDPKYEKAIRSKLDTITRAAKAVGTDVAIVTQTCRSDKATGLGQLVDAVRQNDPIVLKELESASHENTFLRRWANDERVPIADLHKAVCPTGVPRSIPGTPIFGDGVHFSPQFTPSVWAFLIAELGKGR
;
A
#
# COMPACT_ATOMS: atom_id res chain seq x y z
N MET A 1 22.91 32.55 -43.03
CA MET A 1 23.24 31.68 -41.88
C MET A 1 22.12 31.79 -40.84
N ARG A 2 21.16 30.86 -40.83
CA ARG A 2 20.05 30.84 -39.88
C ARG A 2 20.44 29.96 -38.69
N GLY A 3 20.38 30.53 -37.48
CA GLY A 3 20.72 29.84 -36.23
C GLY A 3 19.85 28.61 -36.00
N GLY A 4 20.48 27.44 -36.02
CA GLY A 4 19.84 26.18 -35.67
C GLY A 4 19.57 26.13 -34.17
N SER A 5 18.31 26.24 -33.77
CA SER A 5 17.89 25.92 -32.42
C SER A 5 18.12 24.44 -32.17
N LEU A 6 19.10 24.10 -31.33
CA LEU A 6 19.27 22.76 -30.75
C LEU A 6 18.06 22.45 -29.85
N VAL A 7 16.96 22.00 -30.47
CA VAL A 7 15.88 21.30 -29.78
C VAL A 7 16.52 20.06 -29.16
N THR A 8 16.47 19.94 -27.85
CA THR A 8 16.99 18.80 -27.10
C THR A 8 16.34 17.53 -27.67
N ARG A 9 17.11 16.69 -28.38
CA ARG A 9 16.60 15.49 -29.05
C ARG A 9 16.04 14.55 -27.97
N ARG A 10 14.71 14.41 -27.89
CA ARG A 10 14.04 13.50 -26.96
C ARG A 10 14.49 12.08 -27.27
N LEU A 11 15.14 11.43 -26.30
CA LEU A 11 15.61 10.05 -26.47
C LEU A 11 14.41 9.09 -26.36
N ALA A 12 13.90 8.65 -27.50
CA ALA A 12 12.76 7.72 -27.57
C ALA A 12 12.97 6.44 -26.74
N ALA A 13 14.22 5.98 -26.60
CA ALA A 13 14.55 4.83 -25.78
C ALA A 13 14.31 5.05 -24.27
N LEU A 14 14.46 6.28 -23.75
CA LEU A 14 14.13 6.60 -22.36
C LEU A 14 12.61 6.64 -22.12
N ASP A 15 11.84 7.08 -23.13
CA ASP A 15 10.39 6.87 -23.10
C ASP A 15 10.08 5.36 -23.17
N GLY A 16 10.83 4.59 -23.96
CA GLY A 16 10.76 3.14 -24.01
C GLY A 16 10.88 2.45 -22.66
N ILE A 17 11.88 2.82 -21.84
CA ILE A 17 12.01 2.34 -20.45
C ILE A 17 10.70 2.58 -19.70
N ARG A 18 10.17 3.80 -19.73
CA ARG A 18 8.91 4.14 -19.04
C ARG A 18 7.74 3.29 -19.53
N GLY A 19 7.67 3.04 -20.84
CA GLY A 19 6.68 2.17 -21.46
C GLY A 19 6.73 0.74 -20.91
N VAL A 20 7.93 0.16 -20.80
CA VAL A 20 8.11 -1.17 -20.18
C VAL A 20 7.62 -1.15 -18.73
N LEU A 21 8.07 -0.16 -17.95
CA LEU A 21 7.74 -0.07 -16.53
C LEU A 21 6.22 0.03 -16.29
N VAL A 22 5.50 0.87 -17.05
CA VAL A 22 4.04 0.96 -16.89
C VAL A 22 3.32 -0.33 -17.28
N ILE A 23 3.82 -1.11 -18.25
CA ILE A 23 3.21 -2.40 -18.61
C ILE A 23 3.25 -3.35 -17.40
N PHE A 24 4.43 -3.55 -16.80
CA PHE A 24 4.56 -4.41 -15.62
C PHE A 24 3.76 -3.89 -14.43
N LEU A 25 3.75 -2.58 -14.22
CA LEU A 25 2.95 -1.94 -13.18
C LEU A 25 1.44 -2.21 -13.37
N LEU A 26 0.92 -2.05 -14.59
CA LEU A 26 -0.49 -2.28 -14.91
C LEU A 26 -0.87 -3.75 -14.74
N CYS A 27 -0.04 -4.68 -15.22
CA CYS A 27 -0.27 -6.11 -15.05
C CYS A 27 -0.44 -6.46 -13.57
N PHE A 28 0.47 -5.99 -12.72
CA PHE A 28 0.40 -6.23 -11.27
C PHE A 28 -0.89 -5.65 -10.66
N HIS A 29 -1.22 -4.39 -10.94
CA HIS A 29 -2.38 -3.72 -10.34
C HIS A 29 -3.74 -4.23 -10.84
N PHE A 30 -3.81 -4.81 -12.04
CA PHE A 30 -5.03 -5.44 -12.55
C PHE A 30 -5.16 -6.93 -12.21
N GLY A 31 -4.28 -7.44 -11.34
CA GLY A 31 -4.46 -8.74 -10.68
C GLY A 31 -3.48 -9.83 -11.10
N PHE A 32 -2.46 -9.53 -11.91
CA PHE A 32 -1.41 -10.50 -12.22
C PHE A 32 -0.40 -10.61 -11.06
N THR A 33 -0.76 -11.42 -10.07
CA THR A 33 -0.07 -11.50 -8.78
C THR A 33 1.32 -12.13 -8.84
N GLN A 34 1.69 -12.80 -9.92
CA GLN A 34 3.05 -13.35 -10.12
C GLN A 34 4.11 -12.24 -10.25
N LEU A 35 3.69 -11.00 -10.48
CA LEU A 35 4.56 -9.83 -10.55
C LEU A 35 4.62 -9.07 -9.23
N GLN A 36 4.76 -9.78 -8.09
CA GLN A 36 4.78 -9.15 -6.76
C GLN A 36 5.88 -8.10 -6.59
N GLY A 37 6.96 -8.17 -7.37
CA GLY A 37 8.05 -7.20 -7.37
C GLY A 37 7.81 -5.98 -8.27
N ALA A 38 6.70 -5.88 -9.01
CA ALA A 38 6.44 -4.78 -9.94
C ALA A 38 6.36 -3.39 -9.28
N TRP A 39 6.21 -3.31 -7.96
CA TRP A 39 6.36 -2.05 -7.22
C TRP A 39 7.77 -1.44 -7.37
N LEU A 40 8.79 -2.23 -7.71
CA LEU A 40 10.15 -1.76 -8.01
C LEU A 40 10.24 -0.94 -9.29
N THR A 41 9.21 -0.96 -10.14
CA THR A 41 9.11 -0.05 -11.29
C THR A 41 9.29 1.41 -10.84
N LEU A 42 8.80 1.75 -9.64
CA LEU A 42 8.96 3.08 -9.04
C LEU A 42 10.42 3.45 -8.77
N ASN A 43 11.29 2.49 -8.44
CA ASN A 43 12.73 2.77 -8.27
C ASN A 43 13.32 3.29 -9.59
N VAL A 44 12.98 2.64 -10.70
CA VAL A 44 13.49 3.02 -12.02
C VAL A 44 12.90 4.38 -12.46
N PHE A 45 11.62 4.64 -12.17
CA PHE A 45 11.03 5.96 -12.36
C PHE A 45 11.74 7.03 -11.54
N PHE A 46 12.02 6.80 -10.25
CA PHE A 46 12.77 7.71 -9.39
C PHE A 46 14.18 7.98 -9.90
N VAL A 47 14.92 6.96 -10.34
CA VAL A 47 16.24 7.13 -10.97
C VAL A 47 16.13 7.97 -12.24
N LEU A 48 15.18 7.68 -13.12
CA LEU A 48 14.93 8.47 -14.34
C LEU A 48 14.59 9.94 -14.02
N SER A 49 13.78 10.15 -12.99
CA SER A 49 13.34 11.46 -12.52
C SER A 49 14.51 12.30 -12.03
N GLY A 50 15.36 11.76 -11.15
CA GLY A 50 16.58 12.40 -10.70
C GLY A 50 17.56 12.68 -11.85
N PHE A 51 17.77 11.70 -12.72
CA PHE A 51 18.65 11.80 -13.89
C PHE A 51 18.26 12.94 -14.83
N LEU A 52 17.00 12.97 -15.26
CA LEU A 52 16.53 13.95 -16.24
C LEU A 52 16.54 15.36 -15.66
N ILE A 53 16.03 15.53 -14.43
CA ILE A 53 15.91 16.86 -13.83
C ILE A 53 17.28 17.46 -13.55
N VAL A 54 18.19 16.71 -12.92
CA VAL A 54 19.52 17.25 -12.60
C VAL A 54 20.36 17.47 -13.85
N ARG A 55 20.28 16.58 -14.85
CA ARG A 55 20.93 16.82 -16.15
C ARG A 55 20.45 18.12 -16.78
N LEU A 56 19.16 18.40 -16.79
CA LEU A 56 18.59 19.65 -17.32
C LEU A 56 19.06 20.88 -16.54
N LEU A 57 19.04 20.82 -15.21
CA LEU A 57 19.48 21.92 -14.34
C LEU A 57 20.96 22.26 -14.53
N VAL A 58 21.82 21.24 -14.57
CA VAL A 58 23.26 21.39 -14.81
C VAL A 58 23.50 21.98 -16.20
N GLN A 59 22.82 21.48 -17.23
CA GLN A 59 22.96 21.99 -18.60
C GLN A 59 22.42 23.43 -18.75
N GLU A 60 21.33 23.78 -18.07
CA GLU A 60 20.79 25.15 -18.04
C GLU A 60 21.83 26.12 -17.47
N ARG A 61 22.45 25.74 -16.34
CA ARG A 61 23.52 26.54 -15.72
C ARG A 61 24.75 26.65 -16.61
N ALA A 62 25.20 25.53 -17.20
CA ALA A 62 26.35 25.53 -18.09
C ALA A 62 26.14 26.45 -19.31
N ARG A 63 24.92 26.49 -19.85
CA ARG A 63 24.57 27.30 -21.02
C ARG A 63 24.31 28.78 -20.68
N THR A 64 23.71 29.08 -19.53
CA THR A 64 23.17 30.42 -19.23
C THR A 64 23.82 31.10 -18.02
N GLY A 65 24.73 30.43 -17.33
CA GLY A 65 25.35 30.88 -16.09
C GLY A 65 24.45 30.80 -14.85
N ARG A 66 23.14 30.55 -15.02
CA ARG A 66 22.14 30.56 -13.93
C ARG A 66 21.12 29.44 -14.07
N ILE A 67 20.35 29.21 -13.01
CA ILE A 67 19.19 28.31 -13.01
C ILE A 67 17.94 29.15 -12.72
N SER A 68 16.95 29.12 -13.60
CA SER A 68 15.69 29.84 -13.40
C SER A 68 14.67 28.97 -12.67
N PHE A 69 14.49 29.20 -11.37
CA PHE A 69 13.49 28.51 -10.55
C PHE A 69 12.06 28.69 -11.08
N VAL A 70 11.71 29.93 -11.43
CA VAL A 70 10.37 30.26 -11.95
C VAL A 70 10.11 29.49 -13.26
N ALA A 71 11.07 29.48 -14.19
CA ALA A 71 10.91 28.77 -15.44
C ALA A 71 10.88 27.24 -15.23
N PHE A 72 11.66 26.72 -14.28
CA PHE A 72 11.67 25.31 -13.91
C PHE A 72 10.30 24.85 -13.39
N TYR A 73 9.77 25.50 -12.34
CA TYR A 73 8.48 25.14 -11.76
C TYR A 73 7.32 25.40 -12.72
N ALA A 74 7.37 26.48 -13.53
CA ALA A 74 6.32 26.75 -14.51
C ALA A 74 6.27 25.71 -15.65
N ARG A 75 7.42 25.15 -16.07
CA ARG A 75 7.45 24.02 -17.02
C ARG A 75 6.87 22.75 -16.39
N ARG A 76 7.19 22.49 -15.13
CA ARG A 76 6.74 21.31 -14.40
C ARG A 76 5.23 21.35 -14.14
N ALA A 77 4.72 22.47 -13.64
CA ALA A 77 3.29 22.69 -13.42
C ALA A 77 2.49 22.50 -14.72
N ARG A 78 2.95 23.05 -15.86
CA ARG A 78 2.31 22.86 -17.17
C ARG A 78 2.28 21.40 -17.65
N ARG A 79 3.25 20.60 -17.20
CA ARG A 79 3.37 19.20 -17.61
C ARG A 79 2.52 18.26 -16.76
N LEU A 80 2.37 18.55 -15.46
CA LEU A 80 1.77 17.60 -14.50
C LEU A 80 0.38 18.00 -14.03
N PHE A 81 0.20 19.29 -13.70
CA PHE A 81 -1.04 19.78 -13.09
C PHE A 81 -2.30 19.51 -13.94
N PRO A 82 -2.31 19.64 -15.29
CA PRO A 82 -3.53 19.43 -16.06
C PRO A 82 -4.13 18.02 -15.92
N ALA A 83 -3.30 16.98 -16.00
CA ALA A 83 -3.77 15.60 -15.88
C ALA A 83 -4.18 15.29 -14.43
N LEU A 84 -3.41 15.78 -13.45
CA LEU A 84 -3.73 15.63 -12.03
C LEU A 84 -5.07 16.30 -11.68
N ALA A 85 -5.29 17.53 -12.16
CA ALA A 85 -6.53 18.26 -11.93
C ALA A 85 -7.74 17.54 -12.52
N LEU A 86 -7.60 16.96 -13.73
CA LEU A 86 -8.65 16.17 -14.35
C LEU A 86 -8.96 14.90 -13.55
N LEU A 87 -7.93 14.20 -13.07
CA LEU A 87 -8.10 13.04 -12.19
C LEU A 87 -8.84 13.45 -10.91
N LEU A 88 -8.35 14.47 -10.20
CA LEU A 88 -8.93 14.92 -8.93
C LEU A 88 -10.38 15.38 -9.10
N ALA A 89 -10.71 16.09 -10.18
CA ALA A 89 -12.08 16.47 -10.50
C ALA A 89 -12.97 15.22 -10.67
N THR A 90 -12.48 14.22 -11.38
CA THR A 90 -13.21 12.96 -11.60
C THR A 90 -13.41 12.18 -10.31
N VAL A 91 -12.39 12.12 -9.45
CA VAL A 91 -12.46 11.47 -8.13
C VAL A 91 -13.40 12.22 -7.18
N VAL A 92 -13.43 13.55 -7.23
CA VAL A 92 -14.38 14.37 -6.47
C VAL A 92 -15.82 14.13 -6.95
N ILE A 93 -16.05 14.10 -8.27
CA ILE A 93 -17.35 13.77 -8.87
C ILE A 93 -17.78 12.36 -8.46
N TYR A 94 -16.88 11.38 -8.54
CA TYR A 94 -17.12 10.03 -8.05
C TYR A 94 -17.49 10.03 -6.56
N GLY A 95 -16.78 10.81 -5.75
CA GLY A 95 -17.04 11.01 -4.33
C GLY A 95 -18.47 11.44 -4.03
N PHE A 96 -19.04 12.34 -4.85
CA PHE A 96 -20.42 12.80 -4.67
C PHE A 96 -21.48 11.84 -5.21
N LEU A 97 -21.21 11.18 -6.35
CA LEU A 97 -22.23 10.45 -7.09
C LEU A 97 -22.29 8.95 -6.74
N PHE A 98 -21.16 8.35 -6.38
CA PHE A 98 -21.02 6.89 -6.32
C PHE A 98 -20.34 6.38 -5.03
N ALA A 99 -19.51 7.19 -4.38
CA ALA A 99 -18.76 6.74 -3.21
C ALA A 99 -19.65 6.56 -1.98
N SER A 100 -19.43 5.47 -1.24
CA SER A 100 -20.04 5.24 0.07
C SER A 100 -19.57 6.28 1.10
N ASP A 101 -20.31 6.45 2.20
CA ASP A 101 -19.88 7.35 3.29
C ASP A 101 -18.51 6.97 3.87
N GLN A 102 -18.17 5.68 3.84
CA GLN A 102 -16.88 5.16 4.30
C GLN A 102 -15.72 5.65 3.42
N VAL A 103 -15.94 5.73 2.11
CA VAL A 103 -14.97 6.27 1.16
C VAL A 103 -14.95 7.79 1.20
N ARG A 104 -16.13 8.45 1.27
CA ARG A 104 -16.26 9.92 1.28
C ARG A 104 -15.55 10.59 2.45
N GLY A 105 -15.64 10.01 3.66
CA GLY A 105 -15.06 10.59 4.88
C GLY A 105 -13.55 10.86 4.77
N PRO A 106 -12.73 9.86 4.40
CA PRO A 106 -11.31 10.03 4.14
C PRO A 106 -10.98 10.78 2.85
N LEU A 107 -11.83 10.66 1.81
CA LEU A 107 -11.55 11.16 0.46
C LEU A 107 -11.24 12.67 0.42
N ARG A 108 -11.90 13.48 1.26
CA ARG A 108 -11.59 14.92 1.38
C ARG A 108 -10.11 15.16 1.62
N TRP A 109 -9.52 14.40 2.54
CA TRP A 109 -8.14 14.57 2.96
C TRP A 109 -7.18 13.93 1.97
N ASP A 110 -7.58 12.85 1.30
CA ASP A 110 -6.79 12.22 0.24
C ASP A 110 -6.66 13.16 -0.97
N VAL A 111 -7.74 13.85 -1.35
CA VAL A 111 -7.72 14.87 -2.42
C VAL A 111 -6.82 16.03 -2.02
N LEU A 112 -6.98 16.58 -0.81
CA LEU A 112 -6.14 17.70 -0.34
C LEU A 112 -4.66 17.30 -0.22
N ALA A 113 -4.37 16.12 0.31
CA ALA A 113 -3.00 15.62 0.43
C ALA A 113 -2.39 15.34 -0.95
N THR A 114 -3.15 14.83 -1.90
CA THR A 114 -2.69 14.63 -3.29
C THR A 114 -2.44 15.96 -3.99
N MET A 115 -3.35 16.93 -3.84
CA MET A 115 -3.20 18.27 -4.41
C MET A 115 -1.98 19.01 -3.84
N GLY A 116 -1.71 18.83 -2.55
CA GLY A 116 -0.55 19.39 -1.85
C GLY A 116 0.74 18.58 -1.99
N TYR A 117 0.73 17.42 -2.65
CA TYR A 117 1.86 16.48 -2.70
C TYR A 117 2.36 16.01 -1.32
N PHE A 118 1.44 15.70 -0.42
CA PHE A 118 1.67 15.15 0.93
C PHE A 118 0.99 13.79 1.16
N MET A 119 0.50 13.12 0.10
CA MET A 119 -0.22 11.85 0.21
C MET A 119 0.63 10.76 0.87
N ASN A 120 1.94 10.75 0.63
CA ASN A 120 2.85 9.79 1.24
C ASN A 120 2.92 9.94 2.77
N TRP A 121 3.06 11.15 3.30
CA TRP A 121 3.10 11.40 4.74
C TRP A 121 1.76 11.14 5.42
N ARG A 122 0.66 11.42 4.71
CA ARG A 122 -0.68 11.05 5.16
C ARG A 122 -0.82 9.53 5.36
N LEU A 123 -0.36 8.74 4.40
CA LEU A 123 -0.41 7.27 4.48
C LEU A 123 0.50 6.74 5.61
N ILE A 124 1.66 7.36 5.84
CA ILE A 124 2.54 7.02 6.97
C ILE A 124 1.86 7.31 8.31
N ALA A 125 1.23 8.47 8.45
CA ALA A 125 0.50 8.85 9.66
C ALA A 125 -0.70 7.94 9.94
N GLN A 126 -1.20 7.23 8.92
CA GLN A 126 -2.27 6.24 9.04
C GLN A 126 -1.76 4.81 9.23
N SER A 127 -0.44 4.60 9.32
CA SER A 127 0.17 3.26 9.35
C SER A 127 -0.30 2.37 8.20
N ASN A 128 -0.59 2.97 7.03
CA ASN A 128 -1.20 2.26 5.91
C ASN A 128 -0.26 1.20 5.34
N GLN A 129 -0.76 -0.03 5.21
CA GLN A 129 0.01 -1.15 4.68
C GLN A 129 -0.29 -1.37 3.20
N TYR A 130 0.57 -0.86 2.30
CA TYR A 130 0.38 -0.93 0.84
C TYR A 130 0.10 -2.35 0.32
N PHE A 131 0.79 -3.35 0.87
CA PHE A 131 0.80 -4.73 0.38
C PHE A 131 -0.22 -5.63 1.08
N VAL A 132 -1.05 -5.06 1.95
CA VAL A 132 -2.00 -5.81 2.78
C VAL A 132 -3.42 -5.46 2.32
N GLN A 133 -4.21 -6.48 1.98
CA GLN A 133 -5.50 -6.33 1.28
C GLN A 133 -6.73 -6.22 2.20
N PHE A 134 -6.56 -6.06 3.51
CA PHE A 134 -7.67 -6.11 4.48
C PHE A 134 -8.55 -4.85 4.54
N SER A 135 -8.36 -3.87 3.65
CA SER A 135 -9.14 -2.61 3.63
C SER A 135 -9.40 -2.13 2.21
N GLU A 136 -10.54 -1.47 1.97
CA GLU A 136 -10.74 -0.70 0.74
C GLU A 136 -9.66 0.39 0.67
N PRO A 137 -8.71 0.30 -0.28
CA PRO A 137 -7.64 1.26 -0.37
C PRO A 137 -8.17 2.62 -0.80
N SER A 138 -7.47 3.69 -0.40
CA SER A 138 -7.76 5.03 -0.92
C SER A 138 -7.72 5.04 -2.46
N VAL A 139 -8.72 5.68 -3.07
CA VAL A 139 -8.79 5.89 -4.53
C VAL A 139 -7.58 6.69 -5.04
N LEU A 140 -6.89 7.42 -4.16
CA LEU A 140 -5.70 8.20 -4.48
C LEU A 140 -4.42 7.63 -3.83
N GLN A 141 -4.45 6.41 -3.31
CA GLN A 141 -3.30 5.84 -2.58
C GLN A 141 -2.01 5.90 -3.40
N HIS A 142 -2.05 5.51 -4.68
CA HIS A 142 -0.91 5.54 -5.60
C HIS A 142 -0.22 6.93 -5.72
N ALA A 143 -0.92 8.04 -5.44
CA ALA A 143 -0.35 9.39 -5.51
C ALA A 143 0.75 9.67 -4.47
N TRP A 144 1.01 8.73 -3.55
CA TRP A 144 2.15 8.79 -2.64
C TRP A 144 3.48 8.93 -3.39
N SER A 145 3.67 8.22 -4.50
CA SER A 145 4.95 8.23 -5.22
C SER A 145 5.17 9.56 -5.93
N LEU A 146 4.10 10.17 -6.43
CA LEU A 146 4.10 11.52 -7.01
C LEU A 146 4.45 12.56 -5.95
N SER A 147 3.95 12.38 -4.72
CA SER A 147 4.29 13.25 -3.59
C SER A 147 5.80 13.23 -3.31
N VAL A 148 6.41 12.04 -3.28
CA VAL A 148 7.86 11.88 -3.12
C VAL A 148 8.64 12.57 -4.25
N GLU A 149 8.22 12.37 -5.50
CA GLU A 149 8.87 13.01 -6.65
C GLU A 149 8.79 14.54 -6.62
N GLU A 150 7.62 15.12 -6.35
CA GLU A 150 7.43 16.57 -6.35
C GLU A 150 8.13 17.25 -5.17
N GLN A 151 8.17 16.61 -3.99
CA GLN A 151 8.98 17.06 -2.86
C GLN A 151 10.47 17.12 -3.25
N PHE A 152 10.97 16.11 -3.96
CA PHE A 152 12.32 16.14 -4.50
C PHE A 152 12.53 17.26 -5.52
N TYR A 153 11.58 17.48 -6.44
CA TYR A 153 11.69 18.56 -7.44
C TYR A 153 11.64 19.96 -6.82
N LEU A 154 10.95 20.13 -5.69
CA LEU A 154 10.93 21.37 -4.93
C LEU A 154 12.30 21.70 -4.32
N VAL A 155 13.06 20.68 -3.88
CA VAL A 155 14.32 20.88 -3.17
C VAL A 155 15.53 20.86 -4.12
N ILE A 156 15.51 20.04 -5.16
CA ILE A 156 16.71 19.74 -5.96
C ILE A 156 17.36 20.95 -6.67
N PRO A 157 16.63 21.96 -7.21
CA PRO A 157 17.29 23.08 -7.87
C PRO A 157 18.13 23.91 -6.88
N ALA A 158 17.62 24.14 -5.67
CA ALA A 158 18.33 24.84 -4.61
C ALA A 158 19.54 24.01 -4.13
N LEU A 159 19.35 22.71 -3.92
CA LEU A 159 20.42 21.81 -3.52
C LEU A 159 21.56 21.78 -4.55
N ILE A 160 21.25 21.64 -5.84
CA ILE A 160 22.28 21.62 -6.90
C ILE A 160 23.03 22.95 -6.98
N LEU A 161 22.33 24.08 -6.85
CA LEU A 161 22.97 25.39 -6.82
C LEU A 161 23.93 25.55 -5.64
N LEU A 162 23.48 25.17 -4.44
CA LEU A 162 24.28 25.20 -3.21
C LEU A 162 25.51 24.29 -3.35
N LEU A 163 25.32 23.04 -3.74
CA LEU A 163 26.41 22.08 -3.88
C LEU A 163 27.44 22.55 -4.92
N MET A 164 27.01 23.12 -6.05
CA MET A 164 27.93 23.67 -7.04
C MET A 164 28.60 24.99 -6.62
N ALA A 165 28.06 25.70 -5.63
CA ALA A 165 28.70 26.90 -5.06
C ALA A 165 29.83 26.50 -4.09
N VAL A 166 29.62 25.43 -3.31
CA VAL A 166 30.58 24.94 -2.32
C VAL A 166 31.61 23.98 -2.96
N LEU A 167 31.15 23.03 -3.76
CA LEU A 167 31.98 21.99 -4.37
C LEU A 167 32.56 22.48 -5.69
N ARG A 168 33.90 22.44 -5.79
CA ARG A 168 34.64 22.95 -6.94
C ARG A 168 34.83 21.94 -8.07
N THR A 169 34.52 20.66 -7.84
CA THR A 169 34.73 19.62 -8.84
C THR A 169 33.47 18.80 -9.10
N ARG A 170 33.29 18.38 -10.36
CA ARG A 170 32.22 17.47 -10.78
C ARG A 170 32.25 16.15 -10.00
N ARG A 171 33.44 15.63 -9.70
CA ARG A 171 33.63 14.39 -8.92
C ARG A 171 33.13 14.56 -7.48
N ALA A 172 33.45 15.68 -6.83
CA ALA A 172 32.94 15.98 -5.50
C ALA A 172 31.41 16.06 -5.49
N LEU A 173 30.80 16.74 -6.47
CA LEU A 173 29.34 16.82 -6.59
C LEU A 173 28.68 15.43 -6.73
N ILE A 174 29.23 14.56 -7.60
CA ILE A 174 28.74 13.19 -7.78
C ILE A 174 28.91 12.39 -6.47
N ALA A 175 30.08 12.47 -5.84
CA ALA A 175 30.36 11.77 -4.59
C ALA A 175 29.44 12.22 -3.45
N THR A 176 29.15 13.52 -3.34
CA THR A 176 28.21 14.04 -2.34
C THR A 176 26.78 13.56 -2.60
N LEU A 177 26.30 13.58 -3.85
CA LEU A 177 24.96 13.05 -4.18
C LEU A 177 24.85 11.54 -3.91
N ALA A 178 25.89 10.78 -4.24
CA ALA A 178 25.97 9.36 -3.93
C ALA A 178 26.05 9.10 -2.41
N GLY A 179 26.79 9.92 -1.67
CA GLY A 179 26.85 9.89 -0.21
C GLY A 179 25.48 10.18 0.44
N LEU A 180 24.75 11.18 -0.05
CA LEU A 180 23.38 11.45 0.41
C LEU A 180 22.43 10.28 0.08
N ALA A 181 22.62 9.60 -1.06
CA ALA A 181 21.86 8.40 -1.38
C ALA A 181 22.16 7.25 -0.40
N LEU A 182 23.42 7.08 0.00
CA LEU A 182 23.83 6.12 1.03
C LEU A 182 23.24 6.47 2.40
N VAL A 183 23.22 7.76 2.77
CA VAL A 183 22.57 8.21 4.02
C VAL A 183 21.08 7.87 4.01
N SER A 184 20.38 8.11 2.90
CA SER A 184 18.96 7.74 2.73
C SER A 184 18.74 6.22 2.85
N ALA A 185 19.63 5.41 2.29
CA ALA A 185 19.56 3.95 2.41
C ALA A 185 19.88 3.45 3.83
N GLY A 186 20.89 4.03 4.48
CA GLY A 186 21.19 3.75 5.89
C GLY A 186 20.03 4.13 6.79
N TRP A 187 19.36 5.26 6.52
CA TRP A 187 18.16 5.66 7.24
C TRP A 187 17.00 4.67 7.03
N MET A 188 16.81 4.15 5.82
CA MET A 188 15.83 3.10 5.54
C MET A 188 16.09 1.83 6.38
N ALA A 189 17.36 1.42 6.53
CA ALA A 189 17.73 0.29 7.37
C ALA A 189 17.43 0.55 8.86
N VAL A 190 17.65 1.78 9.34
CA VAL A 190 17.32 2.19 10.72
C VAL A 190 15.81 2.19 10.96
N VAL A 191 15.01 2.68 10.02
CA VAL A 191 13.53 2.62 10.10
C VAL A 191 13.07 1.16 10.16
N GLY A 192 13.63 0.31 9.29
CA GLY A 192 13.42 -1.13 9.30
C GLY A 192 11.95 -1.55 9.10
N VAL A 193 11.62 -2.76 9.57
CA VAL A 193 10.30 -3.40 9.37
C VAL A 193 9.62 -3.80 10.70
N GLY A 194 10.10 -3.26 11.82
CA GLY A 194 9.73 -3.70 13.17
C GLY A 194 8.34 -3.29 13.66
N SER A 195 7.67 -2.34 13.00
CA SER A 195 6.31 -1.89 13.33
C SER A 195 5.51 -1.52 12.07
N ASP A 196 4.20 -1.34 12.20
CA ASP A 196 3.33 -0.93 11.08
C ASP A 196 3.68 0.46 10.55
N VAL A 197 3.94 1.40 11.47
CA VAL A 197 4.41 2.75 11.11
C VAL A 197 5.75 2.66 10.38
N ALA A 198 6.68 1.84 10.88
CA ALA A 198 7.99 1.63 10.24
C ALA A 198 7.84 1.03 8.84
N ARG A 199 7.01 0.00 8.65
CA ARG A 199 6.73 -0.60 7.33
C ARG A 199 6.11 0.40 6.35
N SER A 200 5.23 1.27 6.85
CA SER A 200 4.61 2.34 6.05
C SER A 200 5.65 3.40 5.65
N HIS A 201 6.46 3.84 6.61
CA HIS A 201 7.50 4.85 6.42
C HIS A 201 8.63 4.36 5.52
N LEU A 202 9.03 3.10 5.65
CA LEU A 202 9.99 2.45 4.76
C LEU A 202 9.54 2.51 3.31
N TYR A 203 8.24 2.31 3.03
CA TYR A 203 7.74 2.25 1.66
C TYR A 203 7.38 3.63 1.09
N TYR A 204 6.75 4.50 1.88
CA TYR A 204 6.24 5.81 1.44
C TYR A 204 7.17 7.01 1.71
N GLY A 205 8.15 6.85 2.60
CA GLY A 205 8.97 7.96 3.09
C GLY A 205 9.81 8.61 2.00
N THR A 206 9.74 9.94 1.88
CA THR A 206 10.63 10.66 0.95
C THR A 206 12.09 10.48 1.35
N ASP A 207 12.36 10.47 2.64
CA ASP A 207 13.66 10.23 3.27
C ASP A 207 14.21 8.82 3.06
N THR A 208 13.37 7.78 3.12
CA THR A 208 13.77 6.38 2.88
C THR A 208 13.89 6.04 1.39
N ARG A 209 13.17 6.76 0.53
CA ARG A 209 13.11 6.54 -0.93
C ARG A 209 13.98 7.50 -1.74
N ALA A 210 14.51 8.57 -1.13
CA ALA A 210 15.37 9.56 -1.79
C ALA A 210 16.62 8.96 -2.43
N GLN A 211 17.11 7.81 -1.92
CA GLN A 211 18.26 7.08 -2.48
C GLN A 211 18.19 6.91 -4.01
N SER A 212 17.06 6.48 -4.57
CA SER A 212 16.91 6.26 -6.01
C SER A 212 16.94 7.57 -6.79
N LEU A 213 16.29 8.62 -6.27
CA LEU A 213 16.28 9.97 -6.86
C LEU A 213 17.69 10.60 -6.86
N LEU A 214 18.42 10.46 -5.75
CA LEU A 214 19.77 10.99 -5.57
C LEU A 214 20.81 10.25 -6.42
N MET A 215 20.68 8.93 -6.56
CA MET A 215 21.47 8.15 -7.52
C MET A 215 21.21 8.60 -8.96
N GLY A 216 19.94 8.80 -9.32
CA GLY A 216 19.56 9.40 -10.59
C GLY A 216 20.20 10.77 -10.78
N ALA A 217 20.15 11.64 -9.77
CA ALA A 217 20.79 12.95 -9.78
C ALA A 217 22.30 12.87 -10.03
N ALA A 218 23.00 11.96 -9.35
CA ALA A 218 24.42 11.72 -9.56
C ALA A 218 24.72 11.30 -11.01
N LEU A 219 23.92 10.38 -11.57
CA LEU A 219 23.99 10.01 -12.99
C LEU A 219 23.69 11.21 -13.91
N GLY A 220 22.75 12.07 -13.51
CA GLY A 220 22.40 13.30 -14.23
C GLY A 220 23.59 14.26 -14.34
N VAL A 221 24.33 14.46 -13.25
CA VAL A 221 25.60 15.22 -13.25
C VAL A 221 26.65 14.52 -14.09
N LEU A 222 26.75 13.19 -14.04
CA LEU A 222 27.69 12.41 -14.85
C LEU A 222 27.39 12.46 -16.36
N ALA A 223 26.12 12.66 -16.76
CA ALA A 223 25.73 12.75 -18.16
C ALA A 223 25.54 14.19 -18.67
N ALA A 224 25.50 15.17 -17.77
CA ALA A 224 25.41 16.58 -18.14
C ALA A 224 26.68 17.04 -18.85
N ARG A 225 26.53 17.87 -19.87
CA ARG A 225 27.65 18.48 -20.60
C ARG A 225 27.97 19.83 -19.98
N PHE A 226 29.17 20.02 -19.45
CA PHE A 226 29.61 21.29 -18.88
C PHE A 226 30.29 22.22 -19.91
N GLY A 227 30.50 21.75 -21.15
CA GLY A 227 31.12 22.50 -22.25
C GLY A 227 30.97 21.84 -23.62
N ALA A 228 31.64 22.40 -24.65
CA ALA A 228 31.49 21.99 -26.06
C ALA A 228 32.23 20.68 -26.43
N VAL A 229 33.22 20.27 -25.65
CA VAL A 229 34.03 19.06 -25.92
C VAL A 229 34.10 18.21 -24.65
N GLU A 230 33.17 17.28 -24.50
CA GLU A 230 33.31 16.16 -23.56
C GLU A 230 33.43 14.87 -24.37
N ARG A 231 34.41 14.04 -24.02
CA ARG A 231 34.71 12.78 -24.72
C ARG A 231 33.57 11.77 -24.47
N PRO A 232 33.18 10.97 -25.47
CA PRO A 232 32.23 9.89 -25.29
C PRO A 232 32.71 8.90 -24.20
N SER A 233 31.77 8.12 -23.65
CA SER A 233 32.06 7.10 -22.64
C SER A 233 33.29 6.27 -23.04
N PRO A 234 34.29 6.12 -22.14
CA PRO A 234 35.54 5.41 -22.46
C PRO A 234 35.31 3.93 -22.74
N LEU A 235 34.13 3.40 -22.43
CA LEU A 235 33.80 1.99 -22.64
C LEU A 235 33.36 1.73 -24.10
N PRO A 236 33.84 0.63 -24.72
CA PRO A 236 33.33 0.16 -26.00
C PRO A 236 31.82 -0.10 -25.96
N VAL A 237 31.11 0.21 -27.06
CA VAL A 237 29.64 0.08 -27.16
C VAL A 237 29.15 -1.32 -26.76
N LYS A 238 29.90 -2.37 -27.12
CA LYS A 238 29.57 -3.76 -26.75
C LYS A 238 29.41 -3.96 -25.23
N HIS A 239 30.25 -3.33 -24.41
CA HIS A 239 30.18 -3.44 -22.96
C HIS A 239 29.00 -2.63 -22.41
N VAL A 240 28.73 -1.45 -22.97
CA VAL A 240 27.54 -0.65 -22.61
C VAL A 240 26.26 -1.43 -22.91
N GLN A 241 26.18 -2.09 -24.06
CA GLN A 241 25.04 -2.95 -24.42
C GLN A 241 24.92 -4.15 -23.47
N ALA A 242 26.02 -4.83 -23.14
CA ALA A 242 26.01 -5.96 -22.22
C ALA A 242 25.50 -5.54 -20.82
N VAL A 243 26.00 -4.42 -20.28
CA VAL A 243 25.52 -3.86 -19.01
C VAL A 243 24.04 -3.49 -19.10
N GLY A 244 23.61 -2.86 -20.19
CA GLY A 244 22.22 -2.46 -20.37
C GLY A 244 21.25 -3.64 -20.45
N TRP A 245 21.60 -4.71 -21.17
CA TRP A 245 20.80 -5.93 -21.23
C TRP A 245 20.80 -6.71 -19.91
N ALA A 246 21.95 -6.79 -19.22
CA ALA A 246 22.02 -7.41 -17.90
C ALA A 246 21.18 -6.64 -16.88
N ALA A 247 21.24 -5.31 -16.89
CA ALA A 247 20.43 -4.48 -16.00
C ALA A 247 18.94 -4.58 -16.30
N PHE A 248 18.56 -4.65 -17.59
CA PHE A 248 17.18 -4.95 -18.00
C PHE A 248 16.71 -6.32 -17.48
N ALA A 249 17.49 -7.37 -17.70
CA ALA A 249 17.15 -8.72 -17.27
C ALA A 249 17.02 -8.82 -15.74
N LEU A 250 17.95 -8.21 -14.98
CA LEU A 250 17.88 -8.14 -13.53
C LEU A 250 16.67 -7.33 -13.04
N THR A 251 16.32 -6.24 -13.73
CA THR A 251 15.12 -5.46 -13.42
C THR A 251 13.86 -6.31 -13.61
N VAL A 252 13.73 -7.00 -14.75
CA VAL A 252 12.57 -7.86 -15.03
C VAL A 252 12.52 -9.05 -14.06
N ALA A 253 13.65 -9.69 -13.77
CA ALA A 253 13.73 -10.77 -12.79
C ALA A 253 13.30 -10.28 -11.39
N SER A 254 13.67 -9.06 -11.00
CA SER A 254 13.26 -8.49 -9.71
C SER A 254 11.74 -8.29 -9.62
N PHE A 255 11.03 -8.09 -10.74
CA PHE A 255 9.57 -7.98 -10.72
C PHE A 255 8.86 -9.29 -10.37
N VAL A 256 9.52 -10.43 -10.56
CA VAL A 256 8.99 -11.75 -10.19
C VAL A 256 9.50 -12.19 -8.83
N LEU A 257 10.79 -11.94 -8.55
CA LEU A 257 11.49 -12.53 -7.41
C LEU A 257 11.48 -11.66 -6.14
N ALA A 258 11.29 -10.34 -6.26
CA ALA A 258 11.42 -9.45 -5.11
C ALA A 258 10.16 -9.43 -4.25
N VAL A 259 10.34 -9.76 -2.97
CA VAL A 259 9.29 -9.69 -1.95
C VAL A 259 9.35 -8.33 -1.24
N PRO A 260 8.23 -7.59 -1.17
CA PRO A 260 8.18 -6.29 -0.49
C PRO A 260 8.36 -6.40 1.03
N GLN A 261 8.74 -5.28 1.67
CA GLN A 261 8.77 -5.13 3.14
C GLN A 261 9.59 -6.18 3.90
N THR A 262 10.65 -6.72 3.29
CA THR A 262 11.59 -7.65 3.95
C THR A 262 12.76 -6.91 4.58
N PRO A 263 13.40 -7.48 5.64
CA PRO A 263 14.66 -6.94 6.17
C PRO A 263 15.72 -6.79 5.08
N LEU A 264 15.85 -7.76 4.17
CA LEU A 264 16.78 -7.68 3.04
C LEU A 264 16.58 -6.42 2.19
N MET A 265 15.33 -6.03 1.94
CA MET A 265 15.03 -4.80 1.20
C MET A 265 15.37 -3.54 2.00
N ALA A 266 15.13 -3.55 3.32
CA ALA A 266 15.47 -2.45 4.23
C ALA A 266 16.99 -2.27 4.37
N ASP A 267 17.72 -3.37 4.50
CA ASP A 267 19.15 -3.46 4.81
C ASP A 267 20.03 -3.34 3.54
N GLY A 268 19.58 -2.55 2.57
CA GLY A 268 20.35 -2.21 1.36
C GLY A 268 19.93 -2.93 0.08
N GLY A 269 19.02 -3.90 0.11
CA GLY A 269 18.48 -4.52 -1.11
C GLY A 269 17.85 -3.48 -2.05
N MET A 270 17.16 -2.49 -1.49
CA MET A 270 16.59 -1.38 -2.27
C MET A 270 17.66 -0.51 -2.97
N PHE A 271 18.78 -0.30 -2.31
CA PHE A 271 19.90 0.48 -2.82
C PHE A 271 20.56 -0.26 -3.99
N VAL A 272 20.80 -1.56 -3.84
CA VAL A 272 21.34 -2.41 -4.91
C VAL A 272 20.44 -2.42 -6.14
N LEU A 273 19.12 -2.58 -5.96
CA LEU A 273 18.17 -2.53 -7.08
C LEU A 273 18.12 -1.14 -7.74
N SER A 274 18.33 -0.08 -6.97
CA SER A 274 18.46 1.28 -7.51
C SER A 274 19.74 1.45 -8.34
N LEU A 275 20.85 0.79 -7.98
CA LEU A 275 22.07 0.76 -8.80
C LEU A 275 21.86 -0.01 -10.12
N VAL A 276 21.10 -1.10 -10.11
CA VAL A 276 20.70 -1.80 -11.33
C VAL A 276 19.90 -0.86 -12.25
N ALA A 277 18.96 -0.10 -11.69
CA ALA A 277 18.21 0.90 -12.42
C ALA A 277 19.12 2.02 -12.99
N VAL A 278 20.11 2.50 -12.22
CA VAL A 278 21.13 3.46 -12.69
C VAL A 278 21.91 2.88 -13.88
N ALA A 279 22.35 1.64 -13.81
CA ALA A 279 23.08 0.98 -14.89
C ALA A 279 22.23 0.88 -16.17
N TRP A 280 20.94 0.57 -16.03
CA TRP A 280 20.02 0.51 -17.16
C TRP A 280 19.81 1.89 -17.80
N VAL A 281 19.50 2.91 -17.00
CA VAL A 281 19.32 4.30 -17.47
C VAL A 281 20.60 4.85 -18.10
N TRP A 282 21.76 4.58 -17.50
CA TRP A 282 23.06 4.97 -18.03
C TRP A 282 23.30 4.37 -19.43
N ALA A 283 23.13 3.06 -19.58
CA ALA A 283 23.35 2.36 -20.84
C ALA A 283 22.40 2.85 -21.95
N VAL A 284 21.12 3.07 -21.62
CA VAL A 284 20.13 3.57 -22.58
C VAL A 284 20.34 5.05 -22.93
N SER A 285 20.95 5.83 -22.03
CA SER A 285 21.28 7.23 -22.28
C SER A 285 22.50 7.47 -23.19
N ASP A 286 23.24 6.42 -23.53
CA ASP A 286 24.37 6.50 -24.47
C ASP A 286 23.86 6.96 -25.86
N GLU A 287 24.54 7.96 -26.42
CA GLU A 287 24.16 8.56 -27.70
C GLU A 287 24.52 7.68 -28.91
N ARG A 288 25.39 6.68 -28.70
CA ARG A 288 25.78 5.71 -29.72
C ARG A 288 24.67 4.68 -29.87
N ALA A 289 24.01 4.66 -31.02
CA ALA A 289 22.90 3.76 -31.29
C ALA A 289 23.34 2.28 -31.22
N GLY A 290 22.65 1.48 -30.40
CA GLY A 290 22.82 0.03 -30.32
C GLY A 290 21.48 -0.72 -30.27
N PRO A 291 21.50 -2.07 -30.27
CA PRO A 291 20.29 -2.89 -30.27
C PRO A 291 19.32 -2.59 -29.12
N LEU A 292 19.81 -2.38 -27.90
CA LEU A 292 18.98 -2.07 -26.73
C LEU A 292 18.15 -0.80 -26.95
N GLN A 293 18.78 0.29 -27.42
CA GLN A 293 18.09 1.54 -27.71
C GLN A 293 17.07 1.38 -28.84
N ARG A 294 17.37 0.56 -29.86
CA ARG A 294 16.43 0.30 -30.97
C ARG A 294 15.17 -0.41 -30.49
N VAL A 295 15.32 -1.46 -29.67
CA VAL A 295 14.19 -2.20 -29.09
C VAL A 295 13.34 -1.29 -28.21
N LEU A 296 13.96 -0.48 -27.34
CA LEU A 296 13.23 0.43 -26.47
C LEU A 296 12.61 1.63 -27.23
N ALA A 297 13.20 2.07 -28.33
CA ALA A 297 12.69 3.18 -29.14
C ALA A 297 11.57 2.79 -30.12
N VAL A 298 11.12 1.52 -30.12
CA VAL A 298 10.01 1.06 -30.97
C VAL A 298 8.77 1.95 -30.73
N PRO A 299 8.09 2.43 -31.80
CA PRO A 299 7.14 3.55 -31.66
C PRO A 299 5.97 3.30 -30.69
N PRO A 300 5.30 2.12 -30.66
CA PRO A 300 4.27 1.83 -29.66
C PRO A 300 4.78 1.96 -28.22
N LEU A 301 5.95 1.40 -27.92
CA LEU A 301 6.53 1.39 -26.59
C LEU A 301 6.95 2.80 -26.15
N ALA A 302 7.62 3.53 -27.04
CA ALA A 302 7.96 4.92 -26.80
C ALA A 302 6.70 5.79 -26.64
N ALA A 303 5.65 5.57 -27.45
CA ALA A 303 4.39 6.30 -27.34
C ALA A 303 3.71 6.10 -25.98
N LEU A 304 3.65 4.86 -25.50
CA LEU A 304 3.17 4.55 -24.15
C LEU A 304 4.01 5.26 -23.08
N GLY A 305 5.32 5.24 -23.24
CA GLY A 305 6.26 5.99 -22.39
C GLY A 305 6.05 7.50 -22.37
N ARG A 306 5.55 8.09 -23.46
CA ARG A 306 5.24 9.53 -23.52
C ARG A 306 4.03 9.90 -22.66
N ILE A 307 3.04 9.01 -22.58
CA ILE A 307 1.80 9.20 -21.81
C ILE A 307 1.83 8.51 -20.44
N SER A 308 2.99 7.99 -20.03
CA SER A 308 3.13 7.15 -18.83
C SER A 308 2.65 7.85 -17.55
N TYR A 309 2.71 9.18 -17.49
CA TYR A 309 2.18 9.96 -16.37
C TYR A 309 0.66 9.87 -16.26
N GLY A 310 -0.07 10.11 -17.36
CA GLY A 310 -1.51 9.93 -17.40
C GLY A 310 -1.92 8.48 -17.13
N VAL A 311 -1.20 7.51 -17.71
CA VAL A 311 -1.42 6.09 -17.42
C VAL A 311 -1.26 5.80 -15.92
N TYR A 312 -0.22 6.33 -15.29
CA TYR A 312 0.00 6.19 -13.85
C TYR A 312 -1.11 6.84 -13.00
N LEU A 313 -1.67 7.97 -13.43
CA LEU A 313 -2.76 8.61 -12.70
C LEU A 313 -4.07 7.79 -12.78
N TRP A 314 -4.40 7.30 -13.96
CA TRP A 314 -5.70 6.68 -14.20
C TRP A 314 -5.76 5.20 -13.83
N HIS A 315 -4.63 4.48 -13.87
CA HIS A 315 -4.66 3.02 -13.69
C HIS A 315 -5.24 2.58 -12.35
N TRP A 316 -4.95 3.32 -11.28
CA TRP A 316 -5.30 2.90 -9.94
C TRP A 316 -6.80 3.06 -9.65
N PRO A 317 -7.43 4.24 -9.82
CA PRO A 317 -8.88 4.37 -9.71
C PRO A 317 -9.63 3.42 -10.63
N ILE A 318 -9.18 3.26 -11.89
CA ILE A 318 -9.79 2.32 -12.84
C ILE A 318 -9.68 0.89 -12.32
N GLY A 319 -8.52 0.49 -11.79
CA GLY A 319 -8.33 -0.84 -11.21
C GLY A 319 -9.28 -1.11 -10.05
N LEU A 320 -9.45 -0.13 -9.15
CA LEU A 320 -10.39 -0.25 -8.03
C LEU A 320 -11.84 -0.34 -8.51
N TRP A 321 -12.26 0.51 -9.44
CA TRP A 321 -13.61 0.47 -10.00
C TRP A 321 -13.88 -0.83 -10.75
N LEU A 322 -12.91 -1.35 -11.53
CA LEU A 322 -13.05 -2.66 -12.19
C LEU A 322 -13.15 -3.80 -11.18
N GLY A 323 -12.41 -3.74 -10.07
CA GLY A 323 -12.53 -4.73 -8.99
C GLY A 323 -13.93 -4.75 -8.37
N GLN A 324 -14.61 -3.60 -8.31
CA GLN A 324 -15.98 -3.48 -7.78
C GLN A 324 -17.04 -3.84 -8.82
N LEU A 325 -16.86 -3.44 -10.08
CA LEU A 325 -17.84 -3.63 -11.16
C LEU A 325 -17.81 -5.04 -11.77
N MET A 326 -16.65 -5.69 -11.74
CA MET A 326 -16.40 -7.00 -12.35
C MET A 326 -15.71 -7.94 -11.34
N PRO A 327 -16.30 -8.20 -10.16
CA PRO A 327 -15.66 -9.00 -9.13
C PRO A 327 -15.49 -10.47 -9.53
N ASP A 328 -16.46 -11.02 -10.27
CA ASP A 328 -16.54 -12.44 -10.63
C ASP A 328 -15.82 -12.78 -11.94
N GLU A 329 -15.27 -11.78 -12.63
CA GLU A 329 -14.66 -11.96 -13.95
C GLU A 329 -13.21 -12.46 -13.86
N PRO A 330 -12.75 -13.27 -14.82
CA PRO A 330 -11.38 -13.74 -14.85
C PRO A 330 -10.36 -12.61 -14.83
N THR A 331 -9.24 -12.80 -14.13
CA THR A 331 -8.19 -11.78 -14.01
C THR A 331 -7.71 -11.25 -15.36
N TRP A 332 -7.59 -12.11 -16.38
CA TRP A 332 -7.15 -11.67 -17.71
C TRP A 332 -8.13 -10.68 -18.35
N VAL A 333 -9.44 -10.79 -18.08
CA VAL A 333 -10.46 -9.83 -18.55
C VAL A 333 -10.20 -8.48 -17.90
N ARG A 334 -10.02 -8.44 -16.57
CA ARG A 334 -9.72 -7.21 -15.83
C ARG A 334 -8.42 -6.55 -16.30
N VAL A 335 -7.40 -7.35 -16.60
CA VAL A 335 -6.14 -6.86 -17.19
C VAL A 335 -6.41 -6.22 -18.55
N VAL A 336 -7.05 -6.91 -19.48
CA VAL A 336 -7.30 -6.38 -20.84
C VAL A 336 -8.16 -5.12 -20.79
N VAL A 337 -9.29 -5.16 -20.07
CA VAL A 337 -10.20 -4.01 -19.93
C VAL A 337 -9.49 -2.86 -19.23
N GLY A 338 -8.77 -3.12 -18.14
CA GLY A 338 -8.01 -2.12 -17.40
C GLY A 338 -6.95 -1.44 -18.26
N PHE A 339 -6.22 -2.19 -19.09
CA PHE A 339 -5.27 -1.64 -20.06
C PHE A 339 -5.97 -0.74 -21.08
N VAL A 340 -7.04 -1.21 -21.70
CA VAL A 340 -7.79 -0.47 -22.73
C VAL A 340 -8.35 0.84 -22.14
N LEU A 341 -9.02 0.77 -20.99
CA LEU A 341 -9.60 1.95 -20.33
C LEU A 341 -8.51 2.92 -19.90
N THR A 342 -7.46 2.45 -19.24
CA THR A 342 -6.39 3.32 -18.72
C THR A 342 -5.63 4.00 -19.85
N ILE A 343 -5.20 3.26 -20.87
CA ILE A 343 -4.47 3.82 -22.01
C ILE A 343 -5.41 4.72 -22.82
N GLY A 344 -6.68 4.35 -22.98
CA GLY A 344 -7.69 5.16 -23.66
C GLY A 344 -7.90 6.52 -22.98
N VAL A 345 -8.25 6.51 -21.69
CA VAL A 345 -8.45 7.74 -20.90
C VAL A 345 -7.18 8.59 -20.84
N ALA A 346 -6.02 7.98 -20.59
CA ALA A 346 -4.74 8.69 -20.56
C ALA A 346 -4.40 9.31 -21.93
N THR A 347 -4.69 8.62 -23.04
CA THR A 347 -4.45 9.13 -24.39
C THR A 347 -5.37 10.30 -24.71
N ILE A 348 -6.66 10.19 -24.36
CA ILE A 348 -7.64 11.28 -24.55
C ILE A 348 -7.24 12.49 -23.70
N SER A 349 -6.94 12.29 -22.41
CA SER A 349 -6.41 13.32 -21.51
C SER A 349 -5.18 14.00 -22.11
N TYR A 350 -4.21 13.20 -22.57
CA TYR A 350 -2.98 13.71 -23.14
C TYR A 350 -3.22 14.56 -24.39
N GLN A 351 -4.05 14.09 -25.33
CA GLN A 351 -4.28 14.79 -26.59
C GLN A 351 -5.15 16.03 -26.44
N ARG A 352 -6.19 15.98 -25.60
CA ARG A 352 -7.21 17.02 -25.49
C ARG A 352 -6.91 18.08 -24.43
N VAL A 353 -6.18 17.71 -23.37
CA VAL A 353 -5.93 18.60 -22.22
C VAL A 353 -4.45 18.89 -22.07
N GLU A 354 -3.62 17.84 -21.91
CA GLU A 354 -2.22 18.02 -21.50
C GLU A 354 -1.35 18.61 -22.61
N ARG A 355 -1.41 18.05 -23.83
CA ARG A 355 -0.54 18.44 -24.95
C ARG A 355 -0.75 19.89 -25.39
N PRO A 356 -1.98 20.43 -25.52
CA PRO A 356 -2.17 21.86 -25.82
C PRO A 356 -1.50 22.77 -24.78
N ILE A 357 -1.63 22.45 -23.50
CA ILE A 357 -1.07 23.24 -22.39
C ILE A 357 0.46 23.09 -22.34
N HIS A 358 0.97 21.89 -22.62
CA HIS A 358 2.40 21.59 -22.66
C HIS A 358 3.10 22.33 -23.81
N ASP A 359 2.61 22.17 -25.05
CA ASP A 359 3.28 22.61 -26.28
C ASP A 359 3.12 24.11 -26.50
N LEU A 360 1.94 24.66 -26.22
CA LEU A 360 1.61 26.05 -26.53
C LEU A 360 1.44 26.93 -25.28
N GLY A 361 1.61 26.34 -24.09
CA GLY A 361 1.36 27.00 -22.81
C GLY A 361 -0.13 27.22 -22.55
N TRP A 362 -0.46 27.69 -21.35
CA TRP A 362 -1.85 28.02 -21.00
C TRP A 362 -2.48 29.06 -21.94
N ARG A 363 -1.67 29.88 -22.64
CA ARG A 363 -2.15 30.91 -23.57
C ARG A 363 -2.88 30.34 -24.79
N ALA A 364 -2.56 29.14 -25.26
CA ALA A 364 -3.24 28.59 -26.42
C ALA A 364 -4.63 28.04 -26.13
N VAL A 365 -4.94 27.77 -24.86
CA VAL A 365 -6.27 27.32 -24.46
C VAL A 365 -7.17 28.53 -24.16
N VAL A 366 -6.62 29.61 -23.60
CA VAL A 366 -7.44 30.71 -23.01
C VAL A 366 -7.03 32.13 -23.43
N GLY A 367 -6.13 32.26 -24.41
CA GLY A 367 -5.77 33.50 -25.11
C GLY A 367 -4.82 34.43 -24.35
N THR A 368 -5.05 34.70 -23.06
CA THR A 368 -4.28 35.68 -22.28
C THR A 368 -3.65 35.08 -21.00
N PRO A 369 -2.50 35.60 -20.53
CA PRO A 369 -1.86 35.12 -19.29
C PRO A 369 -2.70 35.39 -18.03
N LEU A 370 -3.52 36.45 -18.04
CA LEU A 370 -4.43 36.74 -16.94
C LEU A 370 -5.54 35.69 -16.84
N ARG A 371 -6.19 35.34 -17.97
CA ARG A 371 -7.21 34.27 -18.05
C ARG A 371 -6.67 32.91 -17.65
N ALA A 372 -5.44 32.59 -18.08
CA ALA A 372 -4.75 31.38 -17.65
C ALA A 372 -4.58 31.28 -16.13
N ARG A 373 -4.18 32.38 -15.47
CA ARG A 373 -4.04 32.43 -14.01
C ARG A 373 -5.39 32.32 -13.31
N THR A 374 -6.43 32.99 -13.82
CA THR A 374 -7.77 32.93 -13.24
C THR A 374 -8.37 31.54 -13.35
N ILE A 375 -8.19 30.86 -14.49
CA ILE A 375 -8.69 29.49 -14.66
C ILE A 375 -7.91 28.51 -13.79
N ALA A 376 -6.58 28.61 -13.73
CA ALA A 376 -5.80 27.76 -12.83
C ALA A 376 -6.20 27.97 -11.35
N ALA A 377 -6.37 29.22 -10.91
CA ALA A 377 -6.83 29.54 -9.57
C ALA A 377 -8.27 29.05 -9.33
N GLY A 378 -9.16 29.21 -10.32
CA GLY A 378 -10.55 28.74 -10.28
C GLY A 378 -10.64 27.22 -10.21
N THR A 379 -9.83 26.48 -10.98
CA THR A 379 -9.74 25.02 -10.90
C THR A 379 -9.21 24.58 -9.53
N ALA A 380 -8.15 25.20 -9.03
CA ALA A 380 -7.63 24.87 -7.70
C ALA A 380 -8.66 25.15 -6.59
N ALA A 381 -9.37 26.28 -6.66
CA ALA A 381 -10.44 26.61 -5.75
C ALA A 381 -11.61 25.62 -5.86
N ALA A 382 -12.05 25.28 -7.07
CA ALA A 382 -13.12 24.30 -7.29
C ALA A 382 -12.75 22.91 -6.76
N LEU A 383 -11.50 22.47 -6.95
CA LEU A 383 -11.00 21.22 -6.38
C LEU A 383 -10.94 21.28 -4.86
N PHE A 384 -10.47 22.39 -4.29
CA PHE A 384 -10.43 22.59 -2.85
C PHE A 384 -11.84 22.54 -2.24
N PHE A 385 -12.77 23.36 -2.73
CA PHE A 385 -14.15 23.39 -2.23
C PHE A 385 -14.90 22.08 -2.54
N GLY A 386 -14.62 21.46 -3.68
CA GLY A 386 -15.14 20.14 -4.01
C GLY A 386 -14.65 19.07 -3.04
N ALA A 387 -13.36 19.06 -2.70
CA ALA A 387 -12.79 18.15 -1.70
C ALA A 387 -13.43 18.34 -0.32
N ILE A 388 -13.60 19.60 0.11
CA ILE A 388 -14.31 19.91 1.35
C ILE A 388 -15.75 19.39 1.27
N GLY A 389 -16.47 19.71 0.19
CA GLY A 389 -17.87 19.34 -0.02
C GLY A 389 -18.12 17.84 -0.03
N VAL A 390 -17.25 17.03 -0.65
CA VAL A 390 -17.39 15.55 -0.68
C VAL A 390 -17.42 14.97 0.74
N GLY A 391 -16.66 15.58 1.65
CA GLY A 391 -16.60 15.18 3.04
C GLY A 391 -17.58 15.90 3.97
N VAL A 392 -18.35 16.87 3.48
CA VAL A 392 -19.44 17.52 4.25
C VAL A 392 -20.63 16.57 4.28
N GLY A 393 -21.24 16.38 5.46
CA GLY A 393 -22.38 15.47 5.66
C GLY A 393 -22.02 13.98 5.67
N ALA A 394 -20.83 13.59 5.20
CA ALA A 394 -20.24 12.33 5.61
C ALA A 394 -19.98 12.42 7.12
N PRO A 395 -20.30 11.39 7.93
CA PRO A 395 -19.90 11.38 9.33
C PRO A 395 -18.42 11.73 9.36
N ALA A 396 -18.03 12.69 10.18
CA ALA A 396 -16.65 13.14 10.21
C ALA A 396 -15.77 11.92 10.47
N ALA A 397 -15.12 11.42 9.43
CA ALA A 397 -13.84 10.76 9.56
C ALA A 397 -12.89 11.89 9.95
N THR A 398 -13.01 12.34 11.21
CA THR A 398 -12.02 13.18 11.86
C THR A 398 -10.68 12.56 11.51
N GLY A 399 -9.76 13.38 10.97
CA GLY A 399 -8.40 12.97 10.73
C GLY A 399 -7.81 12.49 12.04
N VAL A 400 -7.93 11.20 12.26
CA VAL A 400 -7.49 10.46 13.42
C VAL A 400 -7.19 9.08 12.85
N GLY A 401 -5.94 8.93 12.39
CA GLY A 401 -5.25 7.67 12.64
C GLY A 401 -5.16 7.53 14.16
N ALA A 402 -6.25 7.11 14.77
CA ALA A 402 -6.26 6.38 16.01
C ALA A 402 -7.20 5.20 15.77
N PRO A 403 -6.84 4.02 16.29
CA PRO A 403 -7.79 2.96 16.53
C PRO A 403 -9.08 3.58 17.09
N GLY A 404 -10.14 3.43 16.29
CA GLY A 404 -11.55 3.64 16.58
C GLY A 404 -12.10 5.03 16.95
N THR A 405 -13.36 5.19 16.55
CA THR A 405 -14.44 6.18 16.82
C THR A 405 -15.04 6.56 15.45
N THR A 406 -16.33 6.45 15.13
CA THR A 406 -17.59 6.61 15.87
C THR A 406 -18.70 5.78 15.19
N GLY A 407 -18.65 4.45 15.30
CA GLY A 407 -19.86 3.66 15.07
C GLY A 407 -20.81 3.88 16.24
N LYS A 408 -22.09 4.19 16.01
CA LYS A 408 -23.09 4.16 17.09
C LYS A 408 -23.01 2.77 17.72
N VAL A 409 -22.55 2.67 18.98
CA VAL A 409 -22.42 1.39 19.68
C VAL A 409 -23.80 0.73 19.73
N VAL A 410 -23.94 -0.37 19.01
CA VAL A 410 -25.16 -1.17 19.02
C VAL A 410 -24.98 -2.24 20.09
N ARG A 411 -26.00 -2.41 20.94
CA ARG A 411 -26.08 -3.56 21.83
C ARG A 411 -26.34 -4.81 20.99
N LEU A 412 -25.45 -5.80 21.09
CA LEU A 412 -25.53 -7.04 20.31
C LEU A 412 -26.53 -8.03 20.91
N VAL A 413 -26.78 -7.95 22.22
CA VAL A 413 -27.73 -8.82 22.93
C VAL A 413 -28.74 -8.02 23.76
N PRO A 414 -29.99 -8.51 23.91
CA PRO A 414 -30.96 -7.92 24.82
C PRO A 414 -30.41 -7.87 26.26
N GLY A 415 -30.58 -6.74 26.94
CA GLY A 415 -30.09 -6.56 28.30
C GLY A 415 -28.58 -6.30 28.43
N GLN A 416 -27.83 -6.17 27.33
CA GLN A 416 -26.41 -5.78 27.39
C GLN A 416 -26.26 -4.45 28.16
N PRO A 417 -25.50 -4.42 29.28
CA PRO A 417 -25.32 -3.21 30.06
C PRO A 417 -24.55 -2.16 29.25
N PRO A 418 -24.83 -0.85 29.45
CA PRO A 418 -24.01 0.19 28.85
C PRO A 418 -22.60 0.15 29.44
N PHE A 419 -21.63 0.61 28.66
CA PHE A 419 -20.27 0.78 29.16
C PHE A 419 -20.26 1.82 30.29
N HIS A 420 -19.60 1.46 31.40
CA HIS A 420 -19.29 2.38 32.48
C HIS A 420 -17.78 2.48 32.60
N ARG A 421 -17.29 3.71 32.79
CA ARG A 421 -15.86 3.96 32.98
C ARG A 421 -15.36 3.20 34.22
N PRO A 422 -14.31 2.37 34.11
CA PRO A 422 -13.80 1.63 35.26
C PRO A 422 -13.13 2.58 36.26
N ALA A 423 -13.16 2.20 37.55
CA ALA A 423 -12.54 2.98 38.62
C ALA A 423 -11.01 3.00 38.50
N LYS A 424 -10.41 1.90 38.01
CA LYS A 424 -8.98 1.79 37.70
C LYS A 424 -8.80 1.42 36.23
N PRO A 425 -7.85 2.03 35.51
CA PRO A 425 -7.58 1.63 34.13
C PRO A 425 -7.08 0.19 34.05
N TYR A 426 -7.51 -0.54 33.03
CA TYR A 426 -7.06 -1.92 32.78
C TYR A 426 -6.82 -2.17 31.29
N THR A 427 -6.07 -3.22 30.99
CA THR A 427 -5.69 -3.62 29.64
C THR A 427 -6.32 -4.95 29.26
N ILE A 428 -6.92 -5.01 28.07
CA ILE A 428 -7.38 -6.22 27.42
C ILE A 428 -6.43 -6.53 26.26
N ALA A 429 -5.81 -7.71 26.27
CA ALA A 429 -5.06 -8.24 25.15
C ALA A 429 -5.90 -9.19 24.31
N LEU A 430 -5.79 -9.14 22.99
CA LEU A 430 -6.42 -10.12 22.10
C LEU A 430 -5.37 -11.05 21.48
N TYR A 431 -5.58 -12.36 21.60
CA TYR A 431 -4.75 -13.40 20.97
C TYR A 431 -5.43 -13.97 19.73
N GLY A 432 -4.67 -14.14 18.64
CA GLY A 432 -5.10 -14.90 17.46
C GLY A 432 -4.48 -14.42 16.14
N ASP A 433 -5.29 -14.38 15.08
CA ASP A 433 -4.86 -14.08 13.72
C ASP A 433 -5.11 -12.60 13.31
N SER A 434 -5.50 -12.35 12.07
CA SER A 434 -5.80 -11.01 11.55
C SER A 434 -7.07 -10.40 12.14
N VAL A 435 -8.05 -11.18 12.60
CA VAL A 435 -9.30 -10.68 13.19
C VAL A 435 -9.05 -9.96 14.53
N PRO A 436 -8.49 -10.61 15.57
CA PRO A 436 -8.14 -9.92 16.82
C PRO A 436 -7.08 -8.84 16.61
N TYR A 437 -6.14 -9.02 15.68
CA TYR A 437 -5.14 -8.00 15.35
C TYR A 437 -5.82 -6.70 14.88
N LEU A 438 -6.71 -6.77 13.87
CA LEU A 438 -7.41 -5.59 13.38
C LEU A 438 -8.40 -5.03 14.40
N LEU A 439 -9.00 -5.88 15.23
CA LEU A 439 -9.92 -5.42 16.28
C LEU A 439 -9.19 -4.54 17.32
N VAL A 440 -7.93 -4.86 17.67
CA VAL A 440 -7.07 -4.01 18.49
C VAL A 440 -6.65 -2.74 17.75
N GLN A 441 -6.23 -2.86 16.48
CA GLN A 441 -5.83 -1.72 15.66
C GLN A 441 -6.97 -0.73 15.39
N ASN A 442 -8.22 -1.17 15.55
CA ASN A 442 -9.41 -0.33 15.40
C ASN A 442 -10.13 -0.07 16.73
N PHE A 443 -9.52 -0.36 17.88
CA PHE A 443 -10.11 -0.15 19.22
C PHE A 443 -10.49 1.30 19.51
N PRO A 444 -11.77 1.65 19.68
CA PRO A 444 -12.21 3.05 19.83
C PRO A 444 -11.94 3.60 21.22
N LYS A 445 -10.74 4.16 21.39
CA LYS A 445 -10.28 4.73 22.67
C LYS A 445 -11.22 5.79 23.24
N GLY A 446 -11.86 6.58 22.38
CA GLY A 446 -12.82 7.61 22.79
C GLY A 446 -14.11 7.06 23.39
N ASP A 447 -14.56 5.88 22.94
CA ASP A 447 -15.80 5.26 23.38
C ASP A 447 -15.61 4.48 24.70
N PHE A 448 -14.38 4.05 24.99
CA PHE A 448 -14.03 3.22 26.15
C PHE A 448 -12.92 3.81 27.02
N PRO A 449 -13.12 5.01 27.62
CA PRO A 449 -12.12 5.63 28.48
C PRO A 449 -11.76 4.72 29.66
N GLY A 450 -10.46 4.58 29.95
CA GLY A 450 -9.95 3.71 31.02
C GLY A 450 -9.67 2.27 30.59
N VAL A 451 -10.04 1.87 29.38
CA VAL A 451 -9.68 0.56 28.82
C VAL A 451 -8.57 0.73 27.79
N ARG A 452 -7.55 -0.12 27.84
CA ARG A 452 -6.49 -0.21 26.82
C ARG A 452 -6.61 -1.53 26.07
N ALA A 453 -6.45 -1.50 24.75
CA ALA A 453 -6.34 -2.70 23.93
C ALA A 453 -4.87 -2.99 23.58
N ALA A 454 -4.46 -4.24 23.69
CA ALA A 454 -3.13 -4.73 23.31
C ALA A 454 -3.25 -5.91 22.34
N SER A 455 -2.32 -6.03 21.40
CA SER A 455 -2.31 -7.12 20.43
C SER A 455 -1.32 -8.20 20.84
N VAL A 456 -1.80 -9.44 20.92
CA VAL A 456 -1.00 -10.66 21.00
C VAL A 456 -1.39 -11.55 19.81
N ALA A 457 -1.48 -10.92 18.64
CA ALA A 457 -2.02 -11.53 17.43
C ALA A 457 -1.13 -11.23 16.21
N VAL A 458 -1.06 -12.20 15.30
CA VAL A 458 -0.28 -12.12 14.06
C VAL A 458 -1.19 -12.45 12.87
N PRO A 459 -1.40 -11.53 11.92
CA PRO A 459 -2.21 -11.78 10.74
C PRO A 459 -1.79 -13.05 9.98
N GLY A 460 -2.75 -13.93 9.69
CA GLY A 460 -2.51 -15.21 9.03
C GLY A 460 -1.81 -16.27 9.89
N CYS A 461 -1.71 -16.07 11.21
CA CYS A 461 -1.17 -17.06 12.13
C CYS A 461 -2.26 -18.00 12.62
N ASP A 462 -2.14 -19.27 12.24
CA ASP A 462 -3.05 -20.31 12.69
C ASP A 462 -2.80 -20.65 14.17
N LEU A 463 -3.81 -21.18 14.88
CA LEU A 463 -3.65 -21.72 16.22
C LEU A 463 -2.76 -22.97 16.21
N LEU A 464 -2.95 -23.87 15.25
CA LEU A 464 -2.21 -25.12 15.12
C LEU A 464 -0.86 -24.91 14.44
N ASP A 465 0.14 -25.74 14.79
CA ASP A 465 1.46 -25.68 14.15
C ASP A 465 1.48 -26.39 12.80
N GLN A 466 0.59 -27.37 12.69
CA GLN A 466 0.38 -28.21 11.52
C GLN A 466 -0.03 -27.36 10.32
N PRO A 467 0.42 -27.71 9.10
CA PRO A 467 -0.08 -27.09 7.89
C PRO A 467 -1.60 -27.26 7.78
N TRP A 468 -2.31 -26.20 7.41
CA TRP A 468 -3.71 -26.30 7.02
C TRP A 468 -3.79 -26.69 5.54
N ILE A 469 -4.87 -27.34 5.13
CA ILE A 469 -5.05 -27.77 3.74
C ILE A 469 -5.78 -26.68 2.97
N ASP A 470 -5.04 -25.97 2.10
CA ASP A 470 -5.60 -25.05 1.13
C ASP A 470 -6.13 -25.84 -0.09
N PRO A 471 -7.42 -25.73 -0.44
CA PRO A 471 -7.99 -26.44 -1.59
C PRO A 471 -7.39 -26.03 -2.94
N ARG A 472 -6.57 -24.98 -2.98
CA ARG A 472 -5.86 -24.51 -4.20
C ARG A 472 -4.45 -25.08 -4.29
N ASN A 473 -3.76 -25.17 -3.15
CA ASN A 473 -2.31 -25.38 -3.11
C ASN A 473 -1.88 -26.61 -2.29
N GLY A 474 -2.81 -27.30 -1.62
CA GLY A 474 -2.51 -28.40 -0.72
C GLY A 474 -2.08 -27.92 0.67
N ALA A 475 -1.17 -28.65 1.32
CA ALA A 475 -0.73 -28.35 2.68
C ALA A 475 0.10 -27.06 2.75
N GLU A 476 -0.46 -26.03 3.39
CA GLU A 476 0.15 -24.71 3.55
C GLU A 476 0.69 -24.54 4.99
N PRO A 477 2.02 -24.45 5.17
CA PRO A 477 2.60 -24.28 6.50
C PRO A 477 2.36 -22.85 7.03
N ASN A 478 2.43 -22.69 8.35
CA ASN A 478 2.42 -21.38 8.98
C ASN A 478 3.49 -20.44 8.38
N ILE A 479 3.10 -19.19 8.13
CA ILE A 479 4.01 -18.14 7.64
C ILE A 479 5.16 -17.91 8.63
N GLY A 480 6.30 -17.42 8.13
CA GLY A 480 7.51 -17.25 8.94
C GLY A 480 7.32 -16.37 10.18
N SER A 481 6.52 -15.31 10.08
CA SER A 481 6.16 -14.44 11.21
C SER A 481 5.38 -15.19 12.29
N CYS A 482 4.44 -16.06 11.90
CA CYS A 482 3.68 -16.90 12.83
C CYS A 482 4.58 -17.91 13.53
N LYS A 483 5.46 -18.60 12.78
CA LYS A 483 6.44 -19.54 13.37
C LYS A 483 7.32 -18.85 14.41
N LYS A 484 7.82 -17.65 14.10
CA LYS A 484 8.62 -16.85 15.05
C LYS A 484 7.82 -16.42 16.26
N PHE A 485 6.59 -15.94 16.07
CA PHE A 485 5.69 -15.55 17.16
C PHE A 485 5.40 -16.72 18.12
N LYS A 486 5.19 -17.92 17.58
CA LYS A 486 4.90 -19.11 18.40
C LYS A 486 6.09 -19.60 19.24
N GLN A 487 7.32 -19.20 18.92
CA GLN A 487 8.52 -19.57 19.69
C GLN A 487 8.54 -18.90 21.08
N ASP A 488 7.87 -17.75 21.25
CA ASP A 488 7.85 -17.00 22.52
C ASP A 488 6.46 -16.43 22.85
N ILE A 489 5.44 -17.30 22.84
CA ILE A 489 4.09 -16.93 23.29
C ILE A 489 4.09 -16.33 24.70
N PRO A 490 4.80 -16.90 25.71
CA PRO A 490 4.83 -16.33 27.05
C PRO A 490 5.41 -14.90 27.09
N GLY A 491 6.50 -14.63 26.36
CA GLY A 491 7.08 -13.29 26.29
C GLY A 491 6.13 -12.28 25.64
N HIS A 492 5.42 -12.67 24.58
CA HIS A 492 4.42 -11.80 23.94
C HIS A 492 3.23 -11.48 24.86
N ILE A 493 2.75 -12.46 25.64
CA ILE A 493 1.68 -12.23 26.63
C ILE A 493 2.19 -11.32 27.76
N ALA A 494 3.39 -11.56 28.27
CA ALA A 494 4.00 -10.74 29.31
C ALA A 494 4.17 -9.28 28.87
N ALA A 495 4.66 -9.07 27.65
CA ALA A 495 4.89 -7.74 27.08
C ALA A 495 3.60 -6.94 26.85
N ALA A 496 2.44 -7.61 26.74
CA ALA A 496 1.15 -6.94 26.62
C ALA A 496 0.71 -6.27 27.93
N HIS A 497 1.27 -6.68 29.09
CA HIS A 497 0.89 -6.19 30.42
C HIS A 497 -0.64 -6.14 30.61
N ALA A 498 -1.30 -7.21 30.21
CA ALA A 498 -2.75 -7.30 30.17
C ALA A 498 -3.33 -7.76 31.51
N ASN A 499 -4.50 -7.24 31.86
CA ASN A 499 -5.29 -7.78 32.96
C ASN A 499 -6.13 -8.97 32.49
N LEU A 500 -6.56 -8.94 31.23
CA LEU A 500 -7.35 -9.98 30.59
C LEU A 500 -6.78 -10.28 29.19
N LEU A 501 -6.50 -11.55 28.91
CA LEU A 501 -6.20 -12.07 27.59
C LEU A 501 -7.46 -12.75 27.03
N ILE A 502 -7.96 -12.24 25.91
CA ILE A 502 -9.09 -12.83 25.20
C ILE A 502 -8.55 -13.60 23.98
N ILE A 503 -8.78 -14.90 23.95
CA ILE A 503 -8.42 -15.76 22.83
C ILE A 503 -9.55 -15.71 21.80
N ILE A 504 -9.22 -15.28 20.58
CA ILE A 504 -10.11 -15.35 19.41
C ILE A 504 -9.40 -16.26 18.40
N PRO A 505 -9.77 -17.56 18.32
CA PRO A 505 -9.17 -18.48 17.36
C PRO A 505 -9.29 -17.95 15.92
N GLY A 506 -8.38 -18.33 15.03
CA GLY A 506 -8.43 -17.87 13.64
C GLY A 506 -9.44 -18.65 12.80
N ALA A 507 -9.91 -18.05 11.69
CA ALA A 507 -10.82 -18.72 10.75
C ALA A 507 -10.22 -20.00 10.14
N LEU A 508 -8.88 -20.10 10.13
CA LEU A 508 -8.13 -21.25 9.62
C LEU A 508 -8.41 -22.53 10.41
N LEU A 509 -8.87 -22.44 11.66
CA LEU A 509 -9.23 -23.61 12.46
C LEU A 509 -10.45 -24.36 11.88
N GLY A 510 -11.25 -23.70 11.04
CA GLY A 510 -12.34 -24.34 10.30
C GLY A 510 -11.87 -25.27 9.18
N PHE A 511 -10.60 -25.20 8.77
CA PHE A 511 -10.04 -26.02 7.68
C PHE A 511 -9.45 -27.34 8.20
N ARG A 512 -9.18 -28.27 7.27
CA ARG A 512 -8.44 -29.50 7.58
C ARG A 512 -6.97 -29.18 7.81
N HIS A 513 -6.28 -30.02 8.58
CA HIS A 513 -4.85 -29.89 8.83
C HIS A 513 -4.12 -31.19 8.57
N GLU A 514 -2.87 -31.08 8.10
CA GLU A 514 -2.02 -32.23 7.84
C GLU A 514 -1.33 -32.71 9.12
N PHE A 515 -1.58 -33.96 9.48
CA PHE A 515 -0.87 -34.69 10.52
C PHE A 515 -0.26 -35.96 9.92
N ASP A 516 1.06 -36.03 9.90
CA ASP A 516 1.82 -37.20 9.38
C ASP A 516 1.35 -37.61 7.97
N GLY A 517 1.15 -36.62 7.08
CA GLY A 517 0.71 -36.84 5.70
C GLY A 517 -0.79 -37.14 5.54
N LYS A 518 -1.59 -37.05 6.60
CA LYS A 518 -3.05 -37.23 6.55
C LYS A 518 -3.79 -35.95 6.91
N ALA A 519 -4.81 -35.61 6.13
CA ALA A 519 -5.72 -34.51 6.45
C ALA A 519 -6.69 -34.93 7.56
N LEU A 520 -6.57 -34.32 8.74
CA LEU A 520 -7.47 -34.51 9.88
C LEU A 520 -8.39 -33.29 10.06
N TRP A 521 -9.51 -33.48 10.73
CA TRP A 521 -10.52 -32.45 10.93
C TRP A 521 -11.40 -32.73 12.15
N TRP A 522 -12.43 -31.90 12.37
CA TRP A 522 -13.41 -32.06 13.45
C TRP A 522 -13.98 -33.49 13.52
N GLY A 523 -14.09 -34.03 14.75
CA GLY A 523 -14.45 -35.42 14.99
C GLY A 523 -13.26 -36.38 15.09
N ASP A 524 -12.05 -35.98 14.67
CA ASP A 524 -10.83 -36.76 14.91
C ASP A 524 -10.21 -36.44 16.28
N PRO A 525 -9.99 -37.43 17.17
CA PRO A 525 -9.44 -37.19 18.50
C PRO A 525 -8.03 -36.56 18.51
N LYS A 526 -7.19 -36.85 17.51
CA LYS A 526 -5.84 -36.30 17.41
C LYS A 526 -5.89 -34.82 17.04
N TYR A 527 -6.82 -34.45 16.16
CA TYR A 527 -7.09 -33.06 15.80
C TYR A 527 -7.55 -32.25 17.01
N GLU A 528 -8.63 -32.70 17.66
CA GLU A 528 -9.21 -32.01 18.83
C GLU A 528 -8.24 -31.93 20.01
N LYS A 529 -7.42 -32.97 20.23
CA LYS A 529 -6.36 -32.96 21.26
C LYS A 529 -5.28 -31.92 20.96
N ALA A 530 -4.90 -31.72 19.71
CA ALA A 530 -3.91 -30.71 19.32
C ALA A 530 -4.42 -29.29 19.64
N ILE A 531 -5.70 -29.02 19.33
CA ILE A 531 -6.35 -27.73 19.63
C ILE A 531 -6.37 -27.49 21.14
N ARG A 532 -6.86 -28.47 21.92
CA ARG A 532 -6.89 -28.38 23.39
C ARG A 532 -5.49 -28.07 23.94
N SER A 533 -4.48 -28.82 23.51
CA SER A 533 -3.10 -28.63 23.97
C SER A 533 -2.57 -27.21 23.71
N LYS A 534 -2.97 -26.57 22.60
CA LYS A 534 -2.58 -25.19 22.30
C LYS A 534 -3.30 -24.18 23.18
N LEU A 535 -4.61 -24.30 23.33
CA LEU A 535 -5.40 -23.44 24.21
C LEU A 535 -4.93 -23.53 25.67
N ASP A 536 -4.62 -24.74 26.15
CA ASP A 536 -4.10 -24.95 27.50
C ASP A 536 -2.71 -24.30 27.69
N THR A 537 -1.87 -24.35 26.65
CA THR A 537 -0.53 -23.75 26.69
C THR A 537 -0.60 -22.23 26.77
N ILE A 538 -1.46 -21.60 25.95
CA ILE A 538 -1.70 -20.15 26.00
C ILE A 538 -2.27 -19.75 27.36
N THR A 539 -3.23 -20.54 27.87
CA THR A 539 -3.86 -20.29 29.17
C THR A 539 -2.87 -20.39 30.33
N ARG A 540 -2.01 -21.41 30.34
CA ARG A 540 -0.94 -21.54 31.34
C ARG A 540 0.06 -20.39 31.25
N ALA A 541 0.45 -19.97 30.05
CA ALA A 541 1.38 -18.86 29.85
C ALA A 541 0.81 -17.54 30.40
N ALA A 542 -0.48 -17.25 30.13
CA ALA A 542 -1.16 -16.07 30.66
C ALA A 542 -1.28 -16.09 32.19
N LYS A 543 -1.70 -17.21 32.77
CA LYS A 543 -1.80 -17.38 34.23
C LYS A 543 -0.45 -17.22 34.93
N ALA A 544 0.64 -17.71 34.32
CA ALA A 544 1.99 -17.59 34.87
C ALA A 544 2.46 -16.13 35.03
N VAL A 545 1.91 -15.20 34.24
CA VAL A 545 2.21 -13.77 34.32
C VAL A 545 1.08 -12.96 34.96
N GLY A 546 0.14 -13.63 35.65
CA GLY A 546 -0.96 -12.99 36.37
C GLY A 546 -2.04 -12.37 35.48
N THR A 547 -2.15 -12.81 34.23
CA THR A 547 -3.20 -12.37 33.29
C THR A 547 -4.35 -13.37 33.28
N ASP A 548 -5.58 -12.89 33.50
CA ASP A 548 -6.77 -13.72 33.38
C ASP A 548 -7.07 -14.05 31.92
N VAL A 549 -7.77 -15.16 31.68
CA VAL A 549 -8.01 -15.67 30.33
C VAL A 549 -9.49 -15.81 30.07
N ALA A 550 -9.92 -15.42 28.88
CA ALA A 550 -11.24 -15.69 28.35
C ALA A 550 -11.14 -16.13 26.88
N ILE A 551 -12.22 -16.70 26.35
CA ILE A 551 -12.30 -17.12 24.95
C ILE A 551 -13.58 -16.62 24.29
N VAL A 552 -13.54 -16.44 22.97
CA VAL A 552 -14.67 -15.95 22.18
C VAL A 552 -14.98 -16.95 21.08
N THR A 553 -16.28 -17.24 20.89
CA THR A 553 -16.75 -18.05 19.77
C THR A 553 -16.56 -17.33 18.43
N GLN A 554 -16.22 -18.06 17.38
CA GLN A 554 -16.16 -17.54 16.01
C GLN A 554 -17.52 -17.10 15.48
N THR A 555 -17.54 -16.00 14.73
CA THR A 555 -18.74 -15.56 14.02
C THR A 555 -18.92 -16.32 12.70
N CYS A 556 -20.17 -16.42 12.27
CA CYS A 556 -20.57 -16.81 10.93
C CYS A 556 -19.93 -15.91 9.86
N ARG A 557 -19.68 -16.45 8.66
CA ARG A 557 -19.10 -15.72 7.53
C ARG A 557 -19.90 -15.96 6.26
N SER A 558 -19.91 -14.96 5.38
CA SER A 558 -20.59 -15.08 4.08
C SER A 558 -19.82 -16.03 3.16
N ASP A 559 -20.53 -16.84 2.38
CA ASP A 559 -19.96 -17.61 1.26
C ASP A 559 -19.39 -16.71 0.17
N LYS A 560 -19.62 -15.40 0.22
CA LYS A 560 -19.05 -14.37 -0.67
C LYS A 560 -17.99 -13.50 0.02
N ALA A 561 -17.38 -13.96 1.11
CA ALA A 561 -16.35 -13.21 1.81
C ALA A 561 -15.12 -12.97 0.92
N THR A 562 -14.88 -11.72 0.54
CA THR A 562 -13.75 -11.32 -0.33
C THR A 562 -12.42 -11.24 0.42
N GLY A 563 -12.45 -11.14 1.74
CA GLY A 563 -11.29 -11.05 2.63
C GLY A 563 -10.46 -12.33 2.72
N LEU A 564 -11.01 -13.46 2.27
CA LEU A 564 -10.28 -14.72 2.05
C LEU A 564 -9.83 -14.87 0.58
N GLY A 565 -10.09 -13.86 -0.26
CA GLY A 565 -9.79 -13.88 -1.70
C GLY A 565 -10.47 -15.04 -2.43
N GLN A 566 -9.76 -15.66 -3.37
CA GLN A 566 -10.24 -16.82 -4.14
C GLN A 566 -10.34 -18.12 -3.31
N LEU A 567 -9.98 -18.09 -2.02
CA LEU A 567 -10.02 -19.28 -1.17
C LEU A 567 -11.45 -19.82 -1.04
N VAL A 568 -12.44 -18.92 -0.82
CA VAL A 568 -13.84 -19.34 -0.63
C VAL A 568 -14.41 -19.97 -1.90
N ASP A 569 -14.02 -19.46 -3.07
CA ASP A 569 -14.42 -20.06 -4.35
C ASP A 569 -13.85 -21.47 -4.53
N ALA A 570 -12.59 -21.67 -4.16
CA ALA A 570 -11.95 -22.98 -4.20
C ALA A 570 -12.56 -23.96 -3.18
N VAL A 571 -12.86 -23.51 -1.96
CA VAL A 571 -13.57 -24.30 -0.95
C VAL A 571 -14.97 -24.66 -1.46
N ARG A 572 -15.69 -23.73 -2.09
CA ARG A 572 -17.03 -23.97 -2.64
C ARG A 572 -17.03 -25.08 -3.68
N GLN A 573 -15.99 -25.16 -4.51
CA GLN A 573 -15.86 -26.17 -5.56
C GLN A 573 -15.37 -27.51 -5.02
N ASN A 574 -14.42 -27.49 -4.08
CA ASN A 574 -13.65 -28.68 -3.73
C ASN A 574 -14.00 -29.28 -2.36
N ASP A 575 -14.68 -28.53 -1.49
CA ASP A 575 -14.86 -28.88 -0.08
C ASP A 575 -16.11 -28.27 0.57
N PRO A 576 -17.32 -28.73 0.18
CA PRO A 576 -18.59 -28.15 0.63
C PRO A 576 -18.83 -28.28 2.14
N ILE A 577 -18.13 -29.20 2.79
CA ILE A 577 -18.23 -29.41 4.23
C ILE A 577 -17.45 -28.30 4.98
N VAL A 578 -16.23 -27.97 4.53
CA VAL A 578 -15.48 -26.82 5.06
C VAL A 578 -16.19 -25.51 4.77
N LEU A 579 -16.86 -25.37 3.62
CA LEU A 579 -17.68 -24.18 3.34
C LEU A 579 -18.73 -23.94 4.42
N LYS A 580 -19.50 -24.98 4.78
CA LYS A 580 -20.51 -24.90 5.85
C LYS A 580 -19.91 -24.58 7.21
N GLU A 581 -18.71 -25.08 7.48
CA GLU A 581 -17.99 -24.74 8.71
C GLU A 581 -17.54 -23.28 8.71
N LEU A 582 -17.11 -22.72 7.58
CA LEU A 582 -16.80 -21.29 7.48
C LEU A 582 -18.05 -20.43 7.67
N GLU A 583 -19.19 -20.87 7.12
CA GLU A 583 -20.46 -20.16 7.22
C GLU A 583 -21.01 -20.13 8.65
N SER A 584 -20.88 -21.23 9.40
CA SER A 584 -21.54 -21.41 10.70
C SER A 584 -20.59 -21.47 11.90
N ALA A 585 -19.32 -21.81 11.69
CA ALA A 585 -18.34 -22.18 12.70
C ALA A 585 -18.90 -23.16 13.76
N SER A 586 -19.76 -24.09 13.32
CA SER A 586 -20.56 -24.92 14.22
C SER A 586 -19.70 -25.90 15.02
N HIS A 587 -18.80 -26.63 14.36
CA HIS A 587 -17.94 -27.60 15.04
C HIS A 587 -16.95 -26.89 15.95
N GLU A 588 -16.32 -25.83 15.44
CA GLU A 588 -15.39 -25.01 16.19
C GLU A 588 -16.05 -24.46 17.46
N ASN A 589 -17.18 -23.76 17.34
CA ASN A 589 -17.85 -23.17 18.48
C ASN A 589 -18.39 -24.21 19.48
N THR A 590 -18.78 -25.39 19.01
CA THR A 590 -19.15 -26.50 19.89
C THR A 590 -17.95 -26.99 20.69
N PHE A 591 -16.80 -27.14 20.05
CA PHE A 591 -15.55 -27.48 20.73
C PHE A 591 -15.15 -26.41 21.75
N LEU A 592 -15.14 -25.13 21.36
CA LEU A 592 -14.75 -24.01 22.23
C LEU A 592 -15.63 -23.91 23.47
N ARG A 593 -16.96 -24.07 23.33
CA ARG A 593 -17.88 -24.07 24.48
C ARG A 593 -17.60 -25.22 25.45
N ARG A 594 -17.35 -26.43 24.94
CA ARG A 594 -16.99 -27.59 25.76
C ARG A 594 -15.67 -27.37 26.49
N TRP A 595 -14.62 -26.99 25.76
CA TRP A 595 -13.30 -26.72 26.33
C TRP A 595 -13.36 -25.64 27.42
N ALA A 596 -14.06 -24.53 27.15
CA ALA A 596 -14.20 -23.43 28.11
C ALA A 596 -14.91 -23.88 29.40
N ASN A 597 -15.93 -24.72 29.29
CA ASN A 597 -16.62 -25.30 30.44
C ASN A 597 -15.71 -26.24 31.24
N ASP A 598 -14.98 -27.13 30.56
CA ASP A 598 -14.06 -28.08 31.19
C ASP A 598 -12.95 -27.36 31.98
N GLU A 599 -12.34 -26.34 31.37
CA GLU A 599 -11.22 -25.59 31.94
C GLU A 599 -11.64 -24.41 32.84
N ARG A 600 -12.96 -24.22 33.02
CA ARG A 600 -13.56 -23.09 33.75
C ARG A 600 -13.05 -21.74 33.26
N VAL A 601 -12.90 -21.60 31.95
CA VAL A 601 -12.50 -20.35 31.28
C VAL A 601 -13.76 -19.58 30.87
N PRO A 602 -13.91 -18.30 31.24
CA PRO A 602 -15.01 -17.46 30.76
C PRO A 602 -15.11 -17.43 29.24
N ILE A 603 -16.32 -17.58 28.70
CA ILE A 603 -16.59 -17.56 27.27
C ILE A 603 -17.61 -16.48 26.91
N ALA A 604 -17.31 -15.67 25.89
CA ALA A 604 -18.27 -14.75 25.28
C ALA A 604 -18.77 -15.33 23.96
N ASP A 605 -20.08 -15.58 23.89
CA ASP A 605 -20.73 -16.18 22.71
C ASP A 605 -21.07 -15.12 21.66
N LEU A 606 -20.03 -14.57 21.03
CA LEU A 606 -20.15 -13.60 19.94
C LEU A 606 -20.88 -14.19 18.72
N HIS A 607 -20.78 -15.50 18.50
CA HIS A 607 -21.53 -16.19 17.46
C HIS A 607 -23.03 -16.00 17.69
N LYS A 608 -23.52 -16.31 18.90
CA LYS A 608 -24.95 -16.14 19.22
C LYS A 608 -25.39 -14.68 19.14
N ALA A 609 -24.51 -13.74 19.49
CA ALA A 609 -24.80 -12.31 19.44
C ALA A 609 -24.89 -11.76 18.00
N VAL A 610 -24.07 -12.28 17.09
CA VAL A 610 -23.93 -11.75 15.72
C VAL A 610 -24.69 -12.59 14.70
N CYS A 611 -24.90 -13.89 14.94
CA CYS A 611 -25.37 -14.86 13.96
C CYS A 611 -26.63 -15.64 14.41
N PRO A 612 -27.66 -15.00 15.00
CA PRO A 612 -28.80 -15.70 15.58
C PRO A 612 -29.65 -16.47 14.55
N THR A 613 -29.65 -16.04 13.28
CA THR A 613 -30.44 -16.64 12.19
C THR A 613 -29.62 -16.85 10.91
N GLY A 614 -28.30 -17.05 11.02
CA GLY A 614 -27.36 -17.11 9.90
C GLY A 614 -26.54 -15.82 9.74
N VAL A 615 -25.91 -15.62 8.57
CA VAL A 615 -24.99 -14.50 8.29
C VAL A 615 -25.78 -13.22 7.99
N PRO A 616 -25.86 -12.23 8.90
CA PRO A 616 -26.60 -11.01 8.63
C PRO A 616 -25.77 -10.08 7.75
N ARG A 617 -26.41 -9.36 6.82
CA ARG A 617 -25.73 -8.31 6.03
C ARG A 617 -25.34 -7.11 6.90
N SER A 618 -26.14 -6.81 7.93
CA SER A 618 -25.92 -5.73 8.88
C SER A 618 -26.69 -5.98 10.17
N ILE A 619 -26.24 -5.38 11.27
CA ILE A 619 -26.97 -5.32 12.54
C ILE A 619 -27.13 -3.84 12.89
N PRO A 620 -28.29 -3.41 13.41
CA PRO A 620 -29.27 -2.52 12.76
C PRO A 620 -28.68 -1.53 11.72
N GLY A 621 -28.46 -2.01 10.49
CA GLY A 621 -27.97 -1.18 9.38
C GLY A 621 -26.45 -0.92 9.38
N THR A 622 -25.73 -1.34 10.42
CA THR A 622 -24.26 -1.29 10.47
C THR A 622 -23.67 -2.54 9.82
N PRO A 623 -22.86 -2.41 8.74
CA PRO A 623 -22.19 -3.55 8.12
C PRO A 623 -21.30 -4.26 9.14
N ILE A 624 -21.44 -5.58 9.29
CA ILE A 624 -20.69 -6.35 10.31
C ILE A 624 -19.23 -6.47 9.91
N PHE A 625 -18.98 -6.81 8.64
CA PHE A 625 -17.65 -7.06 8.10
C PHE A 625 -17.30 -6.03 7.01
N GLY A 626 -16.01 -5.69 6.89
CA GLY A 626 -15.50 -4.85 5.80
C GLY A 626 -15.19 -5.65 4.53
N ASP A 627 -14.70 -6.87 4.70
CA ASP A 627 -14.30 -7.78 3.61
C ASP A 627 -14.94 -9.18 3.76
N GLY A 628 -15.94 -9.32 4.63
CA GLY A 628 -16.58 -10.60 4.94
C GLY A 628 -15.85 -11.48 5.96
N VAL A 629 -14.68 -11.06 6.47
CA VAL A 629 -13.97 -11.72 7.59
C VAL A 629 -13.68 -10.78 8.74
N HIS A 630 -13.15 -9.60 8.45
CA HIS A 630 -12.73 -8.63 9.44
C HIS A 630 -13.89 -7.70 9.78
N PHE A 631 -14.10 -7.43 11.07
CA PHE A 631 -15.14 -6.51 11.51
C PHE A 631 -14.93 -5.13 10.89
N SER A 632 -16.03 -4.54 10.39
CA SER A 632 -15.96 -3.20 9.83
C SER A 632 -15.56 -2.18 10.90
N PRO A 633 -14.95 -1.04 10.53
CA PRO A 633 -14.67 0.04 11.48
C PRO A 633 -15.92 0.54 12.22
N GLN A 634 -17.10 0.47 11.60
CA GLN A 634 -18.37 0.92 12.19
C GLN A 634 -18.92 -0.10 13.20
N PHE A 635 -18.67 -1.39 12.99
CA PHE A 635 -19.15 -2.46 13.88
C PHE A 635 -18.16 -2.77 15.01
N THR A 636 -16.88 -2.47 14.81
CA THR A 636 -15.81 -2.67 15.80
C THR A 636 -16.14 -2.14 17.21
N PRO A 637 -16.69 -0.92 17.39
CA PRO A 637 -17.13 -0.45 18.71
C PRO A 637 -18.18 -1.34 19.38
N SER A 638 -19.11 -1.91 18.60
CA SER A 638 -20.16 -2.79 19.13
C SER A 638 -19.60 -4.13 19.61
N VAL A 639 -18.60 -4.67 18.89
CA VAL A 639 -17.87 -5.88 19.32
C VAL A 639 -17.11 -5.61 20.62
N TRP A 640 -16.38 -4.50 20.72
CA TRP A 640 -15.69 -4.13 21.96
C TRP A 640 -16.65 -3.90 23.13
N ALA A 641 -17.76 -3.21 22.91
CA ALA A 641 -18.78 -3.02 23.94
C ALA A 641 -19.34 -4.35 24.45
N PHE A 642 -19.54 -5.32 23.55
CA PHE A 642 -19.98 -6.67 23.91
C PHE A 642 -18.91 -7.41 24.71
N LEU A 643 -17.65 -7.45 24.24
CA LEU A 643 -16.56 -8.12 24.94
C LEU A 643 -16.32 -7.53 26.35
N ILE A 644 -16.35 -6.21 26.48
CA ILE A 644 -16.20 -5.53 27.78
C ILE A 644 -17.39 -5.85 28.70
N ALA A 645 -18.62 -5.84 28.20
CA ALA A 645 -19.81 -6.13 28.99
C ALA A 645 -19.85 -7.59 29.50
N GLU A 646 -19.44 -8.54 28.67
CA GLU A 646 -19.48 -9.96 29.00
C GLU A 646 -18.28 -10.40 29.86
N LEU A 647 -17.07 -9.93 29.54
CA LEU A 647 -15.82 -10.46 30.12
C LEU A 647 -15.11 -9.45 31.06
N GLY A 648 -15.53 -8.19 31.05
CA GLY A 648 -14.93 -7.13 31.88
C GLY A 648 -15.55 -6.99 33.28
N LYS A 649 -16.55 -7.79 33.66
CA LYS A 649 -17.24 -7.69 34.96
C LYS A 649 -16.25 -7.90 36.12
N GLY A 650 -16.23 -6.94 37.06
CA GLY A 650 -15.42 -6.99 38.28
C GLY A 650 -14.02 -6.36 38.20
N ARG A 651 -13.70 -5.63 37.12
CA ARG A 651 -12.39 -5.00 36.90
C ARG A 651 -12.42 -3.47 36.93
#